data_AF-A0A9D9ZDG2-F1
#
_entry.id   AF-A0A9D9ZDG2-F1
#
_cell.length_a   1.000
_cell.length_b   1.000
_cell.length_c   1.000
_cell.angle_alpha   90.00
_cell.angle_beta   90.00
_cell.angle_gamma   90.00
#
_symmetry.space_group_name_H-M   'P 1'
#
loop_
_entity.id
_entity.type
_entity.pdbx_description
1 polymer ?
#
loop_
_entity_poly.entity_id
_entity_poly.type
_entity_poly.pdbx_seq_one_letter_code
_entity_poly.pdbx_strand_id
1 'polypeptide(L)'
;MKQKKMILTSKDVKIMFETNLINIQHIAINSKNADDFKKQLLEGLDLKGDVPLSPEKENLKRLIMHDGMTIKEASTEREMKLETITYLWNFLTNKGNIEDFSPDFLFDTYKQFEGLTSSQSILPDKSQMIKWMKRWDTGTDSKIIEIRKENKQRIINRLIERIEKHNYEKSRYAFPPGISFIEKQEMIKEWWFDYRFHLSMAARSWRELNQLMGNTLSDDMKAIYQTAQKKGIPVFVTPYYLSLMDVTEKNYDDAALRSYVFYSQNLVDTFGNIKAWEKEDQVETDKPNAAGWLLPEGHNIHRRYPEVAILIPDTIGRACGGLCASCQRLYDFQSGRFNFDMEALIPKQAWDSKLKLLMKYFLEDKQLRDILITGGDALMSRNNSLKKILDAVYVMAKQKQHDNMKRPSGEKYAEIQRVRLGTRLPVYLPMRINDELITILSEFKEKAVKIGITQFFIQTHFQTPLEITLEVRDGIRKLNAAGWTVTNQLVYNVAASRRGHSAKLRRELNKIGVLCYYTFSVKGFDENHAVFTPNSRSLQEQQEEKMFGQLNAAGASELIEYLNNNCSQEKSISQIEKKYDLPFLATDRNVMNLPGIGKSMTFNLVAIMPDGCRILAFTHDNTRRHSPVIKDIPIVYIKENKSLAEYIRQLSDMGEKVSDYSSLWKYTSGKTEPRFAFYEYPKPAEEYTTEYSNIAQ
;
A
#
# COMPACT_ATOMS: atom_id res chain seq x y z
N MET A 1 17.27 -20.32 23.98
CA MET A 1 16.45 -19.65 25.00
C MET A 1 15.13 -19.24 24.37
N LYS A 2 14.00 -19.82 24.79
CA LYS A 2 12.67 -19.32 24.39
C LYS A 2 12.58 -17.87 24.89
N GLN A 3 12.43 -16.90 23.99
CA GLN A 3 12.10 -15.52 24.39
C GLN A 3 10.84 -15.60 25.25
N LYS A 4 10.89 -15.09 26.49
CA LYS A 4 9.68 -14.91 27.30
C LYS A 4 8.73 -14.05 26.46
N LYS A 5 7.53 -14.55 26.16
CA LYS A 5 6.47 -13.75 25.54
C LYS A 5 6.33 -12.47 26.38
N MET A 6 6.35 -11.31 25.73
CA MET A 6 6.22 -10.00 26.38
C MET A 6 4.76 -9.80 26.82
N ILE A 7 4.33 -10.57 27.82
CA ILE A 7 3.03 -10.42 28.49
C ILE A 7 3.32 -9.64 29.77
N LEU A 8 3.33 -8.32 29.64
CA LEU A 8 3.40 -7.42 30.78
C LEU A 8 1.99 -7.23 31.33
N THR A 9 1.85 -7.32 32.64
CA THR A 9 0.61 -6.95 33.34
C THR A 9 0.65 -5.48 33.76
N SER A 10 -0.51 -4.90 34.06
CA SER A 10 -0.60 -3.53 34.58
C SER A 10 0.14 -3.37 35.92
N LYS A 11 0.23 -4.44 36.71
CA LYS A 11 1.05 -4.52 37.94
C LYS A 11 2.55 -4.44 37.63
N ASP A 12 3.03 -5.15 36.61
CA ASP A 12 4.43 -5.08 36.21
C ASP A 12 4.81 -3.66 35.78
N VAL A 13 3.95 -2.99 35.00
CA VAL A 13 4.20 -1.61 34.57
C VAL A 13 4.14 -0.63 35.75
N LYS A 14 3.26 -0.85 36.74
CA LYS A 14 3.22 -0.06 37.98
C LYS A 14 4.55 -0.09 38.70
N ILE A 15 5.11 -1.28 38.89
CA ILE A 15 6.43 -1.47 39.51
C ILE A 15 7.49 -0.71 38.71
N MET A 16 7.44 -0.77 37.37
CA MET A 16 8.40 -0.03 36.53
C MET A 16 8.35 1.50 36.75
N PHE A 17 7.17 2.09 36.91
CA PHE A 17 7.05 3.50 37.27
C PHE A 17 7.62 3.78 38.67
N GLU A 18 7.29 2.94 39.64
CA GLU A 18 7.73 3.08 41.04
C GLU A 18 9.24 2.88 41.21
N THR A 19 9.90 2.09 40.35
CA THR A 19 11.34 1.83 40.44
C THR A 19 12.18 2.70 39.53
N ASN A 20 11.74 2.92 38.27
CA ASN A 20 12.58 3.51 37.23
C ASN A 20 12.21 4.97 36.93
N LEU A 21 10.98 5.39 37.26
CA LEU A 21 10.46 6.74 37.01
C LEU A 21 9.91 7.36 38.30
N ILE A 22 10.69 7.24 39.39
CA ILE A 22 10.33 7.67 40.75
C ILE A 22 9.89 9.14 40.78
N ASN A 23 10.56 10.01 40.01
CA ASN A 23 10.21 11.42 39.90
C ASN A 23 8.78 11.62 39.34
N ILE A 24 8.38 10.85 38.33
CA ILE A 24 7.04 10.92 37.74
C ILE A 24 5.99 10.40 38.74
N GLN A 25 6.28 9.30 39.42
CA GLN A 25 5.41 8.75 40.46
C GLN A 25 5.22 9.74 41.62
N HIS A 26 6.29 10.42 42.04
CA HIS A 26 6.25 11.43 43.10
C HIS A 26 5.43 12.66 42.69
N ILE A 27 5.59 13.16 41.46
CA ILE A 27 4.76 14.25 40.93
C ILE A 27 3.28 13.84 40.93
N ALA A 28 2.96 12.61 40.52
CA ALA A 28 1.57 12.12 40.48
C ALA A 28 0.90 12.09 41.86
N ILE A 29 1.58 11.54 42.88
CA ILE A 29 1.05 11.42 44.24
C ILE A 29 0.83 12.80 44.88
N ASN A 30 1.73 13.76 44.62
CA ASN A 30 1.64 15.10 45.18
C ASN A 30 0.70 16.04 44.41
N SER A 31 0.12 15.57 43.31
CA SER A 31 -0.81 16.36 42.51
C SER A 31 -2.24 16.23 43.03
N LYS A 32 -2.94 17.36 43.17
CA LYS A 32 -4.30 17.40 43.72
C LYS A 32 -5.34 16.77 42.78
N ASN A 33 -5.15 16.95 41.48
CA ASN A 33 -5.99 16.43 40.41
C ASN A 33 -5.17 16.27 39.12
N ALA A 34 -5.78 15.77 38.05
CA ALA A 34 -5.12 15.56 36.77
C ALA A 34 -4.58 16.85 36.13
N ASP A 35 -5.25 17.99 36.30
CA ASP A 35 -4.79 19.28 35.76
C ASP A 35 -3.55 19.79 36.53
N ASP A 36 -3.54 19.63 37.84
CA ASP A 36 -2.37 19.90 38.68
C ASP A 36 -1.20 18.98 38.30
N PHE A 37 -1.47 17.71 38.03
CA PHE A 37 -0.45 16.76 37.54
C PHE A 37 0.17 17.20 36.21
N LYS A 38 -0.66 17.61 35.24
CA LYS A 38 -0.18 18.16 33.97
C LYS A 38 0.71 19.38 34.17
N LYS A 39 0.30 20.31 35.04
CA LYS A 39 1.08 21.51 35.34
C LYS A 39 2.43 21.16 35.98
N GLN A 40 2.42 20.28 36.98
CA GLN A 40 3.63 19.85 37.68
C GLN A 40 4.57 19.05 36.77
N LEU A 41 4.06 18.24 35.82
CA LEU A 41 4.88 17.58 34.81
C LEU A 41 5.60 18.58 33.89
N LEU A 42 4.89 19.62 33.43
CA LEU A 42 5.49 20.65 32.57
C LEU A 42 6.62 21.42 33.26
N GLU A 43 6.47 21.66 34.56
CA GLU A 43 7.47 22.36 35.38
C GLU A 43 8.61 21.43 35.80
N GLY A 44 8.29 20.27 36.38
CA GLY A 44 9.25 19.32 36.93
C GLY A 44 10.12 18.61 35.87
N LEU A 45 9.69 18.61 34.61
CA LEU A 45 10.47 18.07 33.49
C LEU A 45 11.11 19.15 32.60
N ASP A 46 10.99 20.42 32.99
CA ASP A 46 11.52 21.55 32.24
C ASP A 46 11.06 21.51 30.77
N LEU A 47 9.74 21.51 30.59
CA LEU A 47 9.06 21.52 29.28
C LEU A 47 8.54 22.92 28.92
N LYS A 48 8.65 23.86 29.86
CA LYS A 48 8.31 25.28 29.71
C LYS A 48 9.59 26.09 29.53
N GLY A 49 9.84 26.61 28.33
CA GLY A 49 10.97 27.48 28.09
C GLY A 49 11.10 27.87 26.61
N ASP A 50 11.89 28.92 26.37
CA ASP A 50 12.23 29.43 25.02
C ASP A 50 13.38 28.63 24.37
N VAL A 51 13.97 27.68 25.09
CA VAL A 51 15.05 26.82 24.59
C VAL A 51 14.46 25.64 23.79
N PRO A 52 15.02 25.27 22.63
CA PRO A 52 14.59 24.11 21.87
C PRO A 52 14.65 22.83 22.72
N LEU A 53 13.53 22.12 22.81
CA LEU A 53 13.42 20.85 23.52
C LEU A 53 14.01 19.70 22.70
N SER A 54 14.48 18.65 23.39
CA SER A 54 14.79 17.38 22.70
C SER A 54 13.52 16.78 22.09
N PRO A 55 13.62 15.92 21.05
CA PRO A 55 12.46 15.27 20.46
C PRO A 55 11.56 14.54 21.48
N GLU A 56 12.16 13.91 22.49
CA GLU A 56 11.45 13.19 23.56
C GLU A 56 10.67 14.16 24.46
N LYS A 57 11.30 15.26 24.89
CA LYS A 57 10.66 16.32 25.68
C LYS A 57 9.53 17.00 24.90
N GLU A 58 9.74 17.29 23.61
CA GLU A 58 8.73 17.91 22.75
C GLU A 58 7.51 16.99 22.57
N ASN A 59 7.74 15.68 22.44
CA ASN A 59 6.65 14.70 22.39
C ASN A 59 5.85 14.65 23.70
N LEU A 60 6.51 14.60 24.87
CA LEU A 60 5.82 14.61 26.17
C LEU A 60 5.03 15.90 26.39
N LYS A 61 5.62 17.05 26.05
CA LYS A 61 4.93 18.34 26.07
C LYS A 61 3.66 18.28 25.21
N ARG A 62 3.75 17.70 24.01
CA ARG A 62 2.61 17.55 23.11
C ARG A 62 1.50 16.69 23.72
N LEU A 63 1.83 15.52 24.28
CA LEU A 63 0.86 14.66 24.96
C LEU A 63 0.15 15.39 26.12
N ILE A 64 0.90 16.16 26.91
CA ILE A 64 0.34 16.94 28.02
C ILE A 64 -0.59 18.05 27.51
N MET A 65 -0.19 18.77 26.46
CA MET A 65 -0.97 19.88 25.92
C MET A 65 -2.24 19.44 25.19
N HIS A 66 -2.27 18.21 24.66
CA HIS A 66 -3.46 17.66 24.00
C HIS A 66 -4.42 16.97 24.99
N ASP A 67 -3.98 16.70 26.22
CA ASP A 67 -4.81 16.07 27.24
C ASP A 67 -5.97 16.99 27.70
N GLY A 68 -7.19 16.49 27.53
CA GLY A 68 -8.45 17.19 27.74
C GLY A 68 -9.11 17.69 26.46
N MET A 69 -8.42 17.67 25.31
CA MET A 69 -9.00 18.09 24.03
C MET A 69 -9.99 17.05 23.49
N THR A 70 -11.05 17.53 22.83
CA THR A 70 -11.92 16.71 21.99
C THR A 70 -11.54 16.92 20.53
N ILE A 71 -11.28 15.83 19.81
CA ILE A 71 -10.98 15.83 18.37
C ILE A 71 -12.03 15.03 17.60
N LYS A 72 -12.14 15.28 16.30
CA LYS A 72 -12.91 14.44 15.37
C LYS A 72 -11.94 13.53 14.62
N GLU A 73 -12.02 12.22 14.85
CA GLU A 73 -11.17 11.23 14.18
C GLU A 73 -11.63 11.05 12.73
N ALA A 74 -10.72 11.16 11.77
CA ALA A 74 -11.09 11.36 10.37
C ALA A 74 -11.61 10.09 9.68
N SER A 75 -11.21 8.91 10.12
CA SER A 75 -11.58 7.63 9.50
C SER A 75 -13.01 7.22 9.85
N THR A 76 -13.38 7.36 11.12
CA THR A 76 -14.66 6.93 11.71
C THR A 76 -15.64 8.09 11.92
N GLU A 77 -15.14 9.33 11.83
CA GLU A 77 -15.88 10.59 12.08
C GLU A 77 -16.39 10.75 13.52
N ARG A 78 -15.92 9.91 14.44
CA ARG A 78 -16.29 9.94 15.84
C ARG A 78 -15.53 11.05 16.57
N GLU A 79 -16.21 11.70 17.50
CA GLU A 79 -15.55 12.56 18.47
C GLU A 79 -14.83 11.69 19.52
N MET A 80 -13.60 12.09 19.85
CA MET A 80 -12.77 11.41 20.83
C MET A 80 -12.17 12.41 21.79
N LYS A 81 -12.31 12.15 23.08
CA LYS A 81 -11.63 12.90 24.12
C LYS A 81 -10.24 12.30 24.35
N LEU A 82 -9.22 13.15 24.31
CA LEU A 82 -7.82 12.75 24.51
C LEU A 82 -7.49 12.88 26.00
N GLU A 83 -7.14 11.78 26.66
CA GLU A 83 -6.96 11.76 28.13
C GLU A 83 -5.74 10.93 28.56
N THR A 84 -4.67 10.92 27.77
CA THR A 84 -3.47 10.10 28.04
C THR A 84 -2.84 10.39 29.42
N ILE A 85 -2.62 11.65 29.76
CA ILE A 85 -1.99 12.06 31.02
C ILE A 85 -2.98 11.97 32.17
N THR A 86 -4.25 12.29 31.93
CA THR A 86 -5.32 12.12 32.94
C THR A 86 -5.50 10.66 33.31
N TYR A 87 -5.51 9.75 32.33
CA TYR A 87 -5.65 8.32 32.55
C TYR A 87 -4.40 7.73 33.23
N LEU A 88 -3.19 8.19 32.85
CA LEU A 88 -1.96 7.86 33.58
C LEU A 88 -2.03 8.30 35.04
N TRP A 89 -2.50 9.51 35.34
CA TRP A 89 -2.59 9.99 36.72
C TRP A 89 -3.50 9.13 37.57
N ASN A 90 -4.68 8.75 37.05
CA ASN A 90 -5.60 7.85 37.74
C ASN A 90 -4.92 6.51 38.10
N PHE A 91 -4.15 5.94 37.16
CA PHE A 91 -3.36 4.74 37.39
C PHE A 91 -2.26 4.94 38.46
N LEU A 92 -1.50 6.03 38.37
CA LEU A 92 -0.39 6.29 39.30
C LEU A 92 -0.87 6.60 40.73
N THR A 93 -2.09 7.11 40.87
CA THR A 93 -2.73 7.44 42.17
C THR A 93 -3.75 6.42 42.67
N ASN A 94 -3.84 5.25 42.01
CA ASN A 94 -4.74 4.14 42.38
C ASN A 94 -6.23 4.53 42.40
N LYS A 95 -6.65 5.42 41.49
CA LYS A 95 -8.05 5.73 41.25
C LYS A 95 -8.64 4.70 40.28
N GLY A 96 -9.30 3.68 40.82
CA GLY A 96 -9.89 2.56 40.07
C GLY A 96 -9.11 1.25 40.29
N ASN A 97 -9.59 0.15 39.71
CA ASN A 97 -8.88 -1.12 39.81
C ASN A 97 -7.72 -1.14 38.81
N ILE A 98 -6.56 -1.63 39.25
CA ILE A 98 -5.36 -1.72 38.39
C ILE A 98 -5.59 -2.57 37.12
N GLU A 99 -6.53 -3.51 37.18
CA GLU A 99 -6.90 -4.41 36.09
C GLU A 99 -7.76 -3.72 35.02
N ASP A 100 -8.35 -2.56 35.33
CA ASP A 100 -9.13 -1.76 34.37
C ASP A 100 -8.23 -0.99 33.39
N PHE A 101 -6.94 -0.89 33.68
CA PHE A 101 -5.97 -0.19 32.84
C PHE A 101 -5.28 -1.14 31.88
N SER A 102 -5.37 -0.87 30.56
CA SER A 102 -4.70 -1.69 29.54
C SER A 102 -3.18 -1.68 29.74
N PRO A 103 -2.51 -2.86 29.79
CA PRO A 103 -1.06 -2.92 29.88
C PRO A 103 -0.39 -2.31 28.63
N ASP A 104 -1.04 -2.34 27.47
CA ASP A 104 -0.51 -1.76 26.23
C ASP A 104 -0.45 -0.23 26.30
N PHE A 105 -1.53 0.40 26.82
CA PHE A 105 -1.56 1.84 27.09
C PHE A 105 -0.47 2.23 28.08
N LEU A 106 -0.40 1.52 29.21
CA LEU A 106 0.52 1.83 30.28
C LEU A 106 1.97 1.68 29.83
N PHE A 107 2.28 0.62 29.09
CA PHE A 107 3.64 0.36 28.64
C PHE A 107 4.09 1.35 27.58
N ASP A 108 3.24 1.71 26.61
CA ASP A 108 3.59 2.75 25.63
C ASP A 108 3.82 4.10 26.34
N THR A 109 2.92 4.47 27.26
CA THR A 109 3.05 5.70 28.06
C THR A 109 4.34 5.70 28.88
N TYR A 110 4.66 4.60 29.57
CA TYR A 110 5.94 4.43 30.27
C TYR A 110 7.12 4.66 29.33
N LYS A 111 7.10 4.12 28.11
CA LYS A 111 8.17 4.30 27.12
C LYS A 111 8.32 5.76 26.67
N GLN A 112 7.25 6.56 26.69
CA GLN A 112 7.34 7.99 26.40
C GLN A 112 8.14 8.74 27.48
N PHE A 113 8.05 8.33 28.75
CA PHE A 113 8.82 8.93 29.85
C PHE A 113 10.23 8.34 29.99
N GLU A 114 10.41 7.03 29.77
CA GLU A 114 11.71 6.36 29.81
C GLU A 114 12.72 6.98 28.82
N GLY A 115 12.23 7.51 27.69
CA GLY A 115 13.05 8.21 26.70
C GLY A 115 13.83 9.41 27.26
N LEU A 116 13.41 10.00 28.38
CA LEU A 116 14.11 11.13 29.02
C LEU A 116 15.40 10.74 29.73
N THR A 117 15.50 9.49 30.20
CA THR A 117 16.60 9.02 31.06
C THR A 117 17.45 7.94 30.38
N SER A 118 16.93 7.30 29.34
CA SER A 118 17.60 6.20 28.64
C SER A 118 18.62 6.70 27.60
N SER A 119 19.77 6.03 27.52
CA SER A 119 20.78 6.28 26.48
C SER A 119 20.22 6.02 25.08
N GLN A 120 20.74 6.75 24.08
CA GLN A 120 20.34 6.58 22.69
C GLN A 120 20.43 5.11 22.23
N SER A 121 19.43 4.68 21.45
CA SER A 121 19.40 3.33 20.89
C SER A 121 20.46 3.26 19.80
N ILE A 122 21.30 2.23 19.84
CA ILE A 122 22.28 1.99 18.78
C ILE A 122 21.52 1.74 17.48
N LEU A 123 21.64 2.67 16.54
CA LEU A 123 21.08 2.50 15.20
C LEU A 123 21.84 1.38 14.47
N PRO A 124 21.18 0.57 13.64
CA PRO A 124 21.86 -0.46 12.88
C PRO A 124 22.80 0.14 11.85
N ASP A 125 23.88 -0.57 11.56
CA ASP A 125 24.80 -0.24 10.48
C ASP A 125 24.43 -0.99 9.17
N LYS A 126 25.17 -0.68 8.09
CA LYS A 126 24.99 -1.31 6.77
C LYS A 126 25.16 -2.83 6.86
N SER A 127 26.03 -3.34 7.74
CA SER A 127 26.28 -4.77 7.92
C SER A 127 25.06 -5.49 8.52
N GLN A 128 24.48 -4.92 9.57
CA GLN A 128 23.28 -5.44 10.22
C GLN A 128 22.08 -5.41 9.25
N MET A 129 21.92 -4.34 8.47
CA MET A 129 20.89 -4.27 7.42
C MET A 129 21.08 -5.38 6.37
N ILE A 130 22.30 -5.59 5.87
CA ILE A 130 22.61 -6.68 4.92
C ILE A 130 22.30 -8.06 5.55
N LYS A 131 22.61 -8.25 6.84
CA LYS A 131 22.30 -9.48 7.57
C LYS A 131 20.79 -9.73 7.63
N TRP A 132 19.98 -8.71 7.91
CA TRP A 132 18.53 -8.85 7.89
C TRP A 132 18.00 -9.17 6.49
N MET A 133 18.53 -8.53 5.44
CA MET A 133 18.15 -8.83 4.04
C MET A 133 18.45 -10.28 3.64
N LYS A 134 19.57 -10.84 4.07
CA LYS A 134 20.01 -12.20 3.71
C LYS A 134 19.09 -13.31 4.23
N ARG A 135 18.19 -13.01 5.18
CA ARG A 135 17.20 -13.97 5.70
C ARG A 135 16.08 -14.30 4.72
N TRP A 136 15.89 -13.46 3.70
CA TRP A 136 14.73 -13.52 2.81
C TRP A 136 15.08 -14.16 1.48
N ASP A 137 14.36 -15.23 1.15
CA ASP A 137 14.41 -15.90 -0.14
C ASP A 137 13.79 -15.04 -1.26
N THR A 138 14.18 -15.35 -2.50
CA THR A 138 13.72 -14.70 -3.73
C THR A 138 13.05 -15.72 -4.63
N GLY A 139 12.07 -15.30 -5.41
CA GLY A 139 11.38 -16.19 -6.33
C GLY A 139 12.28 -16.76 -7.44
N THR A 140 13.47 -16.18 -7.64
CA THR A 140 14.50 -16.63 -8.60
C THR A 140 15.58 -17.51 -7.99
N ASP A 141 15.56 -17.78 -6.69
CA ASP A 141 16.54 -18.67 -6.06
C ASP A 141 16.31 -20.12 -6.51
N SER A 142 17.38 -20.84 -6.86
CA SER A 142 17.29 -22.18 -7.49
C SER A 142 16.49 -23.19 -6.66
N LYS A 143 16.63 -23.16 -5.33
CA LYS A 143 15.85 -23.99 -4.40
C LYS A 143 14.35 -23.69 -4.50
N ILE A 144 13.99 -22.40 -4.53
CA ILE A 144 12.60 -21.95 -4.60
C ILE A 144 11.99 -22.31 -5.95
N ILE A 145 12.74 -22.16 -7.03
CA ILE A 145 12.31 -22.57 -8.37
C ILE A 145 11.94 -24.06 -8.39
N GLU A 146 12.77 -24.93 -7.80
CA GLU A 146 12.51 -26.37 -7.81
C GLU A 146 11.25 -26.74 -7.02
N ILE A 147 11.09 -26.19 -5.81
CA ILE A 147 9.86 -26.38 -5.01
C ILE A 147 8.63 -25.92 -5.79
N ARG A 148 8.72 -24.80 -6.51
CA ARG A 148 7.60 -24.29 -7.31
C ARG A 148 7.29 -25.13 -8.54
N LYS A 149 8.25 -25.87 -9.10
CA LYS A 149 7.97 -26.87 -10.14
C LYS A 149 7.12 -28.01 -9.58
N GLU A 150 7.43 -28.50 -8.38
CA GLU A 150 6.63 -29.52 -7.70
C GLU A 150 5.22 -29.01 -7.39
N ASN A 151 5.09 -27.78 -6.87
CA ASN A 151 3.80 -27.14 -6.65
C ASN A 151 2.99 -27.02 -7.94
N LYS A 152 3.61 -26.55 -9.03
CA LYS A 152 2.99 -26.46 -10.35
C LYS A 152 2.52 -27.84 -10.81
N GLN A 153 3.36 -28.87 -10.71
CA GLN A 153 3.01 -30.22 -11.13
C GLN A 153 1.84 -30.80 -10.33
N ARG A 154 1.80 -30.58 -9.02
CA ARG A 154 0.68 -30.94 -8.15
C ARG A 154 -0.60 -30.23 -8.59
N ILE A 155 -0.55 -28.92 -8.86
CA ILE A 155 -1.69 -28.13 -9.32
C ILE A 155 -2.18 -28.62 -10.68
N ILE A 156 -1.28 -28.92 -11.63
CA ILE A 156 -1.62 -29.50 -12.93
C ILE A 156 -2.45 -30.77 -12.76
N ASN A 157 -2.00 -31.70 -11.90
CA ASN A 157 -2.73 -32.95 -11.67
C ASN A 157 -4.16 -32.70 -11.13
N ARG A 158 -4.32 -31.74 -10.20
CA ARG A 158 -5.64 -31.34 -9.67
C ARG A 158 -6.52 -30.69 -10.73
N LEU A 159 -5.95 -29.92 -11.65
CA LEU A 159 -6.70 -29.29 -12.73
C LEU A 159 -7.16 -30.32 -13.77
N ILE A 160 -6.39 -31.39 -14.02
CA ILE A 160 -6.85 -32.52 -14.85
C ILE A 160 -8.11 -33.13 -14.24
N GLU A 161 -8.06 -33.52 -12.96
CA GLU A 161 -9.22 -34.07 -12.22
C GLU A 161 -10.44 -33.13 -12.33
N ARG A 162 -10.22 -31.82 -12.20
CA ARG A 162 -11.29 -30.81 -12.29
C ARG A 162 -11.90 -30.75 -13.69
N ILE A 163 -11.08 -30.71 -14.73
CA ILE A 163 -11.53 -30.56 -16.12
C ILE A 163 -12.33 -31.79 -16.56
N GLU A 164 -11.89 -32.98 -16.18
CA GLU A 164 -12.60 -34.24 -16.46
C GLU A 164 -13.95 -34.30 -15.75
N LYS A 165 -14.02 -33.89 -14.48
CA LYS A 165 -15.25 -34.00 -13.68
C LYS A 165 -16.39 -33.10 -14.16
N HIS A 166 -16.07 -31.94 -14.76
CA HIS A 166 -17.07 -30.92 -15.07
C HIS A 166 -17.51 -30.92 -16.54
N ASN A 167 -17.11 -31.92 -17.35
CA ASN A 167 -17.42 -32.04 -18.78
C ASN A 167 -17.40 -30.68 -19.49
N TYR A 168 -16.23 -30.03 -19.48
CA TYR A 168 -15.99 -28.74 -20.13
C TYR A 168 -16.06 -28.82 -21.67
N GLU A 169 -17.01 -29.56 -22.26
CA GLU A 169 -17.11 -29.85 -23.70
C GLU A 169 -17.19 -28.59 -24.58
N LYS A 170 -17.68 -27.47 -24.02
CA LYS A 170 -17.76 -26.16 -24.70
C LYS A 170 -16.63 -25.19 -24.30
N SER A 171 -15.72 -25.59 -23.43
CA SER A 171 -14.58 -24.75 -23.02
C SER A 171 -13.46 -24.87 -24.03
N ARG A 172 -12.72 -23.78 -24.22
CA ARG A 172 -11.45 -23.79 -24.96
C ARG A 172 -10.34 -24.60 -24.26
N TYR A 173 -10.56 -25.02 -23.01
CA TYR A 173 -9.64 -25.84 -22.21
C TYR A 173 -10.28 -27.19 -21.89
N ALA A 174 -10.63 -27.92 -22.96
CA ALA A 174 -11.19 -29.25 -22.90
C ALA A 174 -10.18 -30.26 -23.42
N PHE A 175 -10.19 -31.46 -22.84
CA PHE A 175 -9.38 -32.57 -23.35
C PHE A 175 -10.11 -33.28 -24.50
N PRO A 176 -9.43 -33.57 -25.61
CA PRO A 176 -9.93 -34.50 -26.62
C PRO A 176 -10.26 -35.87 -25.99
N PRO A 177 -11.29 -36.57 -26.49
CA PRO A 177 -11.61 -37.90 -26.01
C PRO A 177 -10.47 -38.89 -26.31
N GLY A 178 -10.21 -39.82 -25.38
CA GLY A 178 -9.24 -40.90 -25.59
C GLY A 178 -7.77 -40.57 -25.34
N ILE A 179 -7.42 -39.33 -24.99
CA ILE A 179 -6.01 -38.99 -24.68
C ILE A 179 -5.58 -39.50 -23.29
N SER A 180 -4.31 -39.86 -23.18
CA SER A 180 -3.67 -40.36 -21.96
C SER A 180 -3.50 -39.27 -20.90
N PHE A 181 -3.22 -39.67 -19.66
CA PHE A 181 -2.94 -38.74 -18.57
C PHE A 181 -1.70 -37.87 -18.83
N ILE A 182 -0.65 -38.43 -19.45
CA ILE A 182 0.57 -37.70 -19.79
C ILE A 182 0.28 -36.63 -20.85
N GLU A 183 -0.49 -36.96 -21.88
CA GLU A 183 -0.89 -35.98 -22.90
C GLU A 183 -1.72 -34.83 -22.29
N LYS A 184 -2.61 -35.13 -21.33
CA LYS A 184 -3.35 -34.10 -20.57
C LYS A 184 -2.42 -33.17 -19.80
N GLN A 185 -1.35 -33.72 -19.19
CA GLN A 185 -0.35 -32.91 -18.49
C GLN A 185 0.38 -31.96 -19.45
N GLU A 186 0.81 -32.45 -20.62
CA GLU A 186 1.47 -31.61 -21.62
C GLU A 186 0.54 -30.50 -22.15
N MET A 187 -0.72 -30.81 -22.42
CA MET A 187 -1.72 -29.79 -22.80
C MET A 187 -1.88 -28.70 -21.74
N ILE A 188 -1.98 -29.07 -20.46
CA ILE A 188 -2.04 -28.06 -19.39
C ILE A 188 -0.71 -27.27 -19.29
N LYS A 189 0.45 -27.90 -19.50
CA LYS A 189 1.74 -27.19 -19.49
C LYS A 189 1.80 -26.13 -20.59
N GLU A 190 1.23 -26.40 -21.76
CA GLU A 190 1.06 -25.40 -22.83
C GLU A 190 0.07 -24.31 -22.42
N TRP A 191 -1.13 -24.70 -21.95
CA TRP A 191 -2.15 -23.75 -21.50
C TRP A 191 -1.71 -22.88 -20.33
N TRP A 192 -0.72 -23.32 -19.54
CA TRP A 192 -0.13 -22.56 -18.45
C TRP A 192 0.42 -21.20 -18.89
N PHE A 193 0.85 -21.06 -20.15
CA PHE A 193 1.34 -19.80 -20.71
C PHE A 193 0.24 -18.92 -21.30
N ASP A 194 -1.01 -19.38 -21.30
CA ASP A 194 -2.18 -18.54 -21.58
C ASP A 194 -2.74 -17.97 -20.27
N TYR A 195 -2.63 -16.65 -20.08
CA TYR A 195 -3.17 -15.99 -18.89
C TYR A 195 -4.68 -16.25 -18.68
N ARG A 196 -5.44 -16.50 -19.75
CA ARG A 196 -6.88 -16.77 -19.69
C ARG A 196 -7.15 -18.15 -19.09
N PHE A 197 -6.22 -19.10 -19.20
CA PHE A 197 -6.35 -20.42 -18.57
C PHE A 197 -6.40 -20.28 -17.05
N HIS A 198 -5.48 -19.49 -16.50
CA HIS A 198 -5.43 -19.22 -15.06
C HIS A 198 -6.68 -18.51 -14.53
N LEU A 199 -7.25 -17.59 -15.31
CA LEU A 199 -8.51 -16.92 -14.95
C LEU A 199 -9.71 -17.89 -14.96
N SER A 200 -9.76 -18.79 -15.95
CA SER A 200 -10.79 -19.83 -16.04
C SER A 200 -10.66 -20.88 -14.93
N MET A 201 -9.43 -21.20 -14.53
CA MET A 201 -9.11 -22.25 -13.56
C MET A 201 -8.88 -21.73 -12.14
N ALA A 202 -9.09 -20.44 -11.88
CA ALA A 202 -8.95 -19.86 -10.56
C ALA A 202 -9.83 -20.59 -9.53
N ALA A 203 -9.33 -20.68 -8.29
CA ALA A 203 -10.12 -21.17 -7.16
C ALA A 203 -11.21 -20.15 -6.83
N ARG A 204 -12.47 -20.61 -6.82
CA ARG A 204 -13.67 -19.78 -6.56
C ARG A 204 -14.44 -20.16 -5.30
N SER A 205 -13.96 -21.18 -4.59
CA SER A 205 -14.49 -21.61 -3.30
C SER A 205 -13.38 -22.02 -2.37
N TRP A 206 -13.67 -22.10 -1.07
CA TRP A 206 -12.71 -22.57 -0.08
C TRP A 206 -12.26 -24.02 -0.33
N ARG A 207 -13.13 -24.86 -0.89
CA ARG A 207 -12.82 -26.26 -1.24
C ARG A 207 -11.82 -26.33 -2.38
N GLU A 208 -12.05 -25.56 -3.44
CA GLU A 208 -11.12 -25.45 -4.57
C GLU A 208 -9.78 -24.87 -4.14
N LEU A 209 -9.80 -23.82 -3.32
CA LEU A 209 -8.59 -23.22 -2.74
C LEU A 209 -7.80 -24.27 -1.94
N ASN A 210 -8.46 -25.00 -1.04
CA ASN A 210 -7.81 -26.04 -0.24
C ASN A 210 -7.25 -27.16 -1.13
N GLN A 211 -8.01 -27.64 -2.12
CA GLN A 211 -7.57 -28.68 -3.05
C GLN A 211 -6.33 -28.25 -3.84
N LEU A 212 -6.34 -27.02 -4.37
CA LEU A 212 -5.20 -26.43 -5.06
C LEU A 212 -4.03 -26.07 -4.14
N MET A 213 -4.23 -26.00 -2.82
CA MET A 213 -3.17 -25.93 -1.81
C MET A 213 -2.72 -27.30 -1.29
N GLY A 214 -3.17 -28.41 -1.89
CA GLY A 214 -2.76 -29.75 -1.45
C GLY A 214 -3.46 -30.22 -0.16
N ASN A 215 -4.63 -29.64 0.14
CA ASN A 215 -5.42 -29.89 1.34
C ASN A 215 -4.75 -29.49 2.65
N THR A 216 -3.87 -28.48 2.62
CA THR A 216 -3.07 -28.07 3.77
C THR A 216 -3.59 -26.85 4.52
N LEU A 217 -4.74 -26.28 4.15
CA LEU A 217 -5.35 -25.21 4.95
C LEU A 217 -5.69 -25.74 6.35
N SER A 218 -5.41 -24.95 7.38
CA SER A 218 -5.82 -25.26 8.75
C SER A 218 -7.34 -25.24 8.91
N ASP A 219 -7.85 -25.89 9.95
CA ASP A 219 -9.29 -25.91 10.23
C ASP A 219 -9.83 -24.51 10.54
N ASP A 220 -9.05 -23.67 11.22
CA ASP A 220 -9.37 -22.26 11.43
C ASP A 220 -9.53 -21.52 10.09
N MET A 221 -8.60 -21.70 9.14
CA MET A 221 -8.72 -21.06 7.83
C MET A 221 -9.92 -21.58 7.05
N LYS A 222 -10.23 -22.88 7.13
CA LYS A 222 -11.44 -23.43 6.51
C LYS A 222 -12.69 -22.77 7.11
N ALA A 223 -12.76 -22.60 8.43
CA ALA A 223 -13.89 -21.96 9.11
C ALA A 223 -14.05 -20.48 8.72
N ILE A 224 -12.95 -19.72 8.64
CA ILE A 224 -12.95 -18.33 8.17
C ILE A 224 -13.52 -18.27 6.75
N TYR A 225 -13.02 -19.08 5.83
CA TYR A 225 -13.47 -19.06 4.44
C TYR A 225 -14.89 -19.59 4.24
N GLN A 226 -15.35 -20.53 5.06
CA GLN A 226 -16.76 -20.94 5.07
C GLN A 226 -17.66 -19.77 5.46
N THR A 227 -17.28 -18.99 6.47
CA THR A 227 -18.00 -17.78 6.88
C THR A 227 -17.93 -16.70 5.80
N ALA A 228 -16.74 -16.49 5.21
CA ALA A 228 -16.53 -15.56 4.11
C ALA A 228 -17.46 -15.87 2.92
N GLN A 229 -17.55 -17.14 2.52
CA GLN A 229 -18.43 -17.57 1.44
C GLN A 229 -19.92 -17.37 1.79
N LYS A 230 -20.34 -17.64 3.03
CA LYS A 230 -21.72 -17.36 3.49
C LYS A 230 -22.06 -15.87 3.44
N LYS A 231 -21.10 -15.00 3.74
CA LYS A 231 -21.23 -13.53 3.66
C LYS A 231 -21.09 -12.98 2.23
N GLY A 232 -20.80 -13.82 1.24
CA GLY A 232 -20.64 -13.41 -0.15
C GLY A 232 -19.28 -12.79 -0.48
N ILE A 233 -18.26 -12.96 0.36
CA ILE A 233 -16.89 -12.52 0.06
C ILE A 233 -16.35 -13.40 -1.07
N PRO A 234 -15.97 -12.82 -2.23
CA PRO A 234 -15.53 -13.62 -3.36
C PRO A 234 -14.17 -14.27 -3.10
N VAL A 235 -14.05 -15.59 -3.27
CA VAL A 235 -12.75 -16.26 -3.35
C VAL A 235 -12.27 -16.22 -4.79
N PHE A 236 -11.07 -15.71 -5.05
CA PHE A 236 -10.49 -15.73 -6.38
C PHE A 236 -8.96 -15.70 -6.32
N VAL A 237 -8.33 -16.86 -6.53
CA VAL A 237 -6.86 -17.01 -6.58
C VAL A 237 -6.47 -17.91 -7.75
N THR A 238 -5.53 -17.44 -8.58
CA THR A 238 -5.13 -18.14 -9.81
C THR A 238 -4.21 -19.33 -9.52
N PRO A 239 -4.20 -20.37 -10.38
CA PRO A 239 -3.27 -21.49 -10.25
C PRO A 239 -1.80 -21.05 -10.23
N TYR A 240 -1.44 -20.06 -11.05
CA TYR A 240 -0.10 -19.47 -11.03
C TYR A 240 0.25 -18.91 -9.65
N TYR A 241 -0.59 -18.05 -9.06
CA TYR A 241 -0.26 -17.42 -7.79
C TYR A 241 -0.21 -18.45 -6.63
N LEU A 242 -1.10 -19.45 -6.64
CA LEU A 242 -1.05 -20.56 -5.69
C LEU A 242 0.21 -21.43 -5.84
N SER A 243 0.77 -21.55 -7.04
CA SER A 243 2.02 -22.28 -7.25
C SER A 243 3.22 -21.63 -6.56
N LEU A 244 3.11 -20.34 -6.18
CA LEU A 244 4.16 -19.59 -5.50
C LEU A 244 4.24 -19.85 -3.99
N MET A 245 3.24 -20.52 -3.40
CA MET A 245 3.12 -20.76 -1.96
C MET A 245 3.66 -22.13 -1.56
N ASP A 246 4.29 -22.22 -0.39
CA ASP A 246 4.78 -23.47 0.15
C ASP A 246 3.68 -24.21 0.90
N VAL A 247 3.15 -25.28 0.31
CA VAL A 247 2.07 -26.07 0.93
C VAL A 247 2.48 -26.74 2.25
N THR A 248 3.79 -26.89 2.51
CA THR A 248 4.31 -27.53 3.73
C THR A 248 4.56 -26.57 4.88
N GLU A 249 4.63 -25.27 4.60
CA GLU A 249 4.99 -24.18 5.54
C GLU A 249 6.37 -24.35 6.21
N LYS A 250 7.28 -25.07 5.56
CA LYS A 250 8.61 -25.45 6.10
C LYS A 250 9.77 -25.13 5.17
N ASN A 251 9.52 -24.94 3.88
CA ASN A 251 10.56 -24.81 2.86
C ASN A 251 11.12 -23.38 2.76
N TYR A 252 10.23 -22.38 2.83
CA TYR A 252 10.54 -20.95 2.84
C TYR A 252 9.41 -20.14 3.47
N ASP A 253 9.73 -18.94 3.94
CA ASP A 253 8.77 -18.03 4.55
C ASP A 253 7.92 -17.32 3.47
N ASP A 254 6.70 -17.80 3.26
CA ASP A 254 5.74 -17.24 2.33
C ASP A 254 4.64 -16.39 2.99
N ALA A 255 4.83 -15.97 4.25
CA ALA A 255 3.81 -15.26 5.01
C ALA A 255 3.36 -13.96 4.31
N ALA A 256 4.27 -13.29 3.61
CA ALA A 256 3.94 -12.09 2.82
C ALA A 256 3.03 -12.41 1.62
N LEU A 257 3.19 -13.55 0.94
CA LEU A 257 2.28 -14.02 -0.12
C LEU A 257 0.90 -14.32 0.47
N ARG A 258 0.86 -15.09 1.57
CA ARG A 258 -0.38 -15.51 2.24
C ARG A 258 -1.18 -14.34 2.79
N SER A 259 -0.51 -13.41 3.47
CA SER A 259 -1.14 -12.20 4.03
C SER A 259 -1.86 -11.35 2.99
N TYR A 260 -1.56 -11.55 1.71
CA TYR A 260 -2.13 -10.80 0.62
C TYR A 260 -3.36 -11.48 0.00
N VAL A 261 -3.55 -12.79 0.16
CA VAL A 261 -4.72 -13.51 -0.42
C VAL A 261 -5.61 -14.18 0.62
N PHE A 262 -5.07 -14.49 1.81
CA PHE A 262 -5.80 -15.18 2.87
C PHE A 262 -6.51 -14.18 3.78
N TYR A 263 -7.78 -14.46 4.05
CA TYR A 263 -8.63 -13.59 4.86
C TYR A 263 -8.35 -13.77 6.34
N SER A 264 -8.43 -12.66 7.07
CA SER A 264 -8.46 -12.66 8.54
C SER A 264 -9.90 -12.77 9.03
N GLN A 265 -10.06 -13.15 10.30
CA GLN A 265 -11.37 -13.14 10.94
C GLN A 265 -11.95 -11.71 10.98
N ASN A 266 -11.12 -10.70 11.31
CA ASN A 266 -11.54 -9.29 11.31
C ASN A 266 -12.11 -8.84 9.97
N LEU A 267 -11.47 -9.22 8.85
CA LEU A 267 -11.94 -8.91 7.49
C LEU A 267 -13.31 -9.52 7.23
N VAL A 268 -13.49 -10.79 7.60
CA VAL A 268 -14.75 -11.50 7.39
C VAL A 268 -15.85 -10.94 8.28
N ASP A 269 -15.54 -10.57 9.52
CA ASP A 269 -16.49 -10.02 10.49
C ASP A 269 -17.06 -8.68 10.05
N THR A 270 -16.20 -7.80 9.53
CA THR A 270 -16.58 -6.45 9.09
C THR A 270 -17.18 -6.41 7.69
N PHE A 271 -16.98 -7.44 6.86
CA PHE A 271 -17.59 -7.51 5.53
C PHE A 271 -19.12 -7.42 5.61
N GLY A 272 -19.70 -6.53 4.80
CA GLY A 272 -21.07 -6.03 4.90
C GLY A 272 -21.16 -4.59 5.41
N ASN A 273 -20.16 -4.14 6.18
CA ASN A 273 -20.09 -2.82 6.80
C ASN A 273 -18.82 -2.03 6.43
N ILE A 274 -18.03 -2.53 5.49
CA ILE A 274 -16.77 -1.87 5.08
C ILE A 274 -17.10 -0.56 4.36
N LYS A 275 -16.41 0.51 4.74
CA LYS A 275 -16.57 1.85 4.18
C LYS A 275 -15.33 2.25 3.38
N ALA A 276 -15.51 3.14 2.41
CA ALA A 276 -14.39 3.74 1.69
C ALA A 276 -13.55 4.60 2.65
N TRP A 277 -12.24 4.33 2.70
CA TRP A 277 -11.28 5.16 3.45
C TRP A 277 -11.07 6.50 2.78
N GLU A 278 -10.96 6.49 1.45
CA GLU A 278 -10.98 7.67 0.60
C GLU A 278 -12.41 8.23 0.51
N LYS A 279 -12.72 9.20 1.36
CA LYS A 279 -14.01 9.88 1.32
C LYS A 279 -14.29 10.52 -0.04
N GLU A 280 -13.24 10.93 -0.75
CA GLU A 280 -13.34 11.54 -2.08
C GLU A 280 -13.69 10.55 -3.20
N ASP A 281 -13.71 9.24 -2.91
CA ASP A 281 -14.21 8.21 -3.82
C ASP A 281 -15.75 8.07 -3.77
N GLN A 282 -16.41 8.70 -2.79
CA GLN A 282 -17.85 8.90 -2.80
C GLN A 282 -18.18 10.08 -3.73
N VAL A 283 -18.82 9.76 -4.84
CA VAL A 283 -19.18 10.73 -5.89
C VAL A 283 -20.70 10.83 -5.97
N GLU A 284 -21.21 12.04 -5.80
CA GLU A 284 -22.62 12.37 -5.98
C GLU A 284 -22.75 13.38 -7.13
N THR A 285 -23.78 13.21 -7.96
CA THR A 285 -24.04 14.11 -9.09
C THR A 285 -24.24 15.54 -8.58
N ASP A 286 -23.62 16.50 -9.28
CA ASP A 286 -23.67 17.94 -8.99
C ASP A 286 -23.18 18.36 -7.59
N LYS A 287 -22.49 17.48 -6.87
CA LYS A 287 -21.87 17.80 -5.58
C LYS A 287 -20.36 17.59 -5.63
N PRO A 288 -19.57 18.46 -4.99
CA PRO A 288 -18.15 18.23 -4.86
C PRO A 288 -17.88 16.99 -4.02
N ASN A 289 -16.88 16.20 -4.40
CA ASN A 289 -16.38 15.14 -3.53
C ASN A 289 -15.66 15.72 -2.30
N ALA A 290 -15.21 14.87 -1.38
CA ALA A 290 -14.53 15.32 -0.15
C ALA A 290 -13.24 16.14 -0.41
N ALA A 291 -12.65 16.06 -1.61
CA ALA A 291 -11.52 16.87 -2.02
C ALA A 291 -11.94 18.15 -2.78
N GLY A 292 -13.23 18.48 -2.83
CA GLY A 292 -13.78 19.70 -3.42
C GLY A 292 -14.10 19.63 -4.91
N TRP A 293 -13.84 18.51 -5.58
CA TRP A 293 -13.96 18.42 -7.04
C TRP A 293 -15.36 17.99 -7.48
N LEU A 294 -15.92 18.70 -8.46
CA LEU A 294 -17.05 18.26 -9.25
C LEU A 294 -16.58 17.21 -10.26
N LEU A 295 -17.21 16.05 -10.26
CA LEU A 295 -16.85 14.92 -11.10
C LEU A 295 -18.01 14.55 -12.02
N PRO A 296 -17.73 14.01 -13.23
CA PRO A 296 -18.78 13.50 -14.10
C PRO A 296 -19.58 12.41 -13.39
N GLU A 297 -20.87 12.31 -13.73
CA GLU A 297 -21.75 11.28 -13.18
C GLU A 297 -21.15 9.87 -13.33
N GLY A 298 -21.27 9.09 -12.25
CA GLY A 298 -20.79 7.71 -12.15
C GLY A 298 -19.54 7.58 -11.29
N HIS A 299 -18.76 6.54 -11.56
CA HIS A 299 -17.64 6.13 -10.70
C HIS A 299 -16.36 5.88 -11.49
N ASN A 300 -16.20 6.60 -12.61
CA ASN A 300 -15.12 6.38 -13.54
C ASN A 300 -13.98 7.38 -13.35
N ILE A 301 -14.28 8.59 -12.86
CA ILE A 301 -13.27 9.58 -12.53
C ILE A 301 -13.17 9.68 -11.02
N HIS A 302 -11.96 9.57 -10.50
CA HIS A 302 -11.65 9.90 -9.11
C HIS A 302 -10.56 10.97 -9.09
N ARG A 303 -10.78 12.04 -8.33
CA ARG A 303 -9.84 13.16 -8.25
C ARG A 303 -9.66 13.60 -6.81
N ARG A 304 -8.39 13.69 -6.41
CA ARG A 304 -7.96 14.19 -5.10
C ARG A 304 -7.10 15.44 -5.26
N TYR A 305 -6.19 15.40 -6.23
CA TYR A 305 -5.23 16.48 -6.46
C TYR A 305 -5.56 17.26 -7.73
N PRO A 306 -5.10 18.51 -7.84
CA PRO A 306 -5.33 19.31 -9.04
C PRO A 306 -4.79 18.69 -10.32
N GLU A 307 -3.61 18.08 -10.25
CA GLU A 307 -2.84 17.74 -11.45
C GLU A 307 -3.12 16.34 -12.00
N VAL A 308 -3.84 15.51 -11.25
CA VAL A 308 -4.06 14.09 -11.58
C VAL A 308 -5.50 13.68 -11.34
N ALA A 309 -6.07 12.96 -12.30
CA ALA A 309 -7.30 12.21 -12.13
C ALA A 309 -7.08 10.74 -12.50
N ILE A 310 -7.78 9.88 -11.76
CA ILE A 310 -7.83 8.45 -11.99
C ILE A 310 -9.00 8.15 -12.93
N LEU A 311 -8.75 7.36 -13.95
CA LEU A 311 -9.77 6.79 -14.83
C LEU A 311 -9.93 5.30 -14.49
N ILE A 312 -11.12 4.91 -14.05
CA ILE A 312 -11.57 3.52 -13.95
C ILE A 312 -12.48 3.25 -15.14
N PRO A 313 -12.04 2.48 -16.16
CA PRO A 313 -12.89 2.14 -17.30
C PRO A 313 -14.04 1.22 -16.88
N ASP A 314 -15.24 1.46 -17.42
CA ASP A 314 -16.33 0.47 -17.35
C ASP A 314 -16.02 -0.63 -18.36
N THR A 315 -15.05 -1.47 -18.03
CA THR A 315 -14.72 -2.68 -18.78
C THR A 315 -14.50 -3.81 -17.78
N ILE A 316 -14.06 -4.98 -18.28
CA ILE A 316 -13.59 -6.09 -17.44
C ILE A 316 -12.41 -5.66 -16.54
N GLY A 317 -11.74 -4.52 -16.79
CA GLY A 317 -10.72 -3.93 -15.91
C GLY A 317 -11.20 -3.59 -14.48
N ARG A 318 -12.50 -3.70 -14.20
CA ARG A 318 -13.06 -3.66 -12.83
C ARG A 318 -12.83 -4.95 -12.03
N ALA A 319 -12.53 -6.06 -12.70
CA ALA A 319 -12.05 -7.27 -12.05
C ALA A 319 -10.55 -7.20 -11.76
N CYS A 320 -10.09 -8.05 -10.84
CA CYS A 320 -8.67 -8.22 -10.52
C CYS A 320 -8.17 -9.61 -10.99
N GLY A 321 -6.85 -9.79 -11.10
CA GLY A 321 -6.24 -11.12 -11.27
C GLY A 321 -6.26 -11.99 -10.00
N GLY A 322 -6.65 -11.42 -8.86
CA GLY A 322 -6.72 -12.03 -7.53
C GLY A 322 -7.35 -11.03 -6.55
N LEU A 323 -8.08 -11.51 -5.52
CA LEU A 323 -8.60 -10.61 -4.47
C LEU A 323 -7.56 -10.41 -3.37
N CYS A 324 -7.09 -9.18 -3.22
CA CYS A 324 -6.20 -8.79 -2.14
C CYS A 324 -6.96 -8.78 -0.80
N ALA A 325 -6.44 -9.42 0.25
CA ALA A 325 -7.02 -9.37 1.59
C ALA A 325 -7.04 -7.93 2.15
N SER A 326 -6.02 -7.13 1.84
CA SER A 326 -5.94 -5.70 2.21
C SER A 326 -6.43 -4.76 1.09
N CYS A 327 -7.38 -5.20 0.27
CA CYS A 327 -7.86 -4.41 -0.87
C CYS A 327 -8.48 -3.09 -0.41
N GLN A 328 -7.96 -1.98 -0.91
CA GLN A 328 -8.45 -0.64 -0.60
C GLN A 328 -9.84 -0.34 -1.18
N ARG A 329 -10.33 -1.17 -2.09
CA ARG A 329 -11.64 -1.07 -2.76
C ARG A 329 -12.55 -2.24 -2.41
N LEU A 330 -12.34 -2.89 -1.25
CA LEU A 330 -13.14 -4.05 -0.87
C LEU A 330 -14.63 -3.70 -0.72
N TYR A 331 -14.96 -2.45 -0.37
CA TYR A 331 -16.34 -1.94 -0.36
C TYR A 331 -17.03 -2.00 -1.74
N ASP A 332 -16.30 -1.89 -2.85
CA ASP A 332 -16.85 -2.04 -4.20
C ASP A 332 -17.16 -3.50 -4.54
N PHE A 333 -16.49 -4.47 -3.89
CA PHE A 333 -16.88 -5.88 -3.97
C PHE A 333 -18.12 -6.18 -3.14
N GLN A 334 -18.24 -5.56 -1.96
CA GLN A 334 -19.43 -5.65 -1.10
C GLN A 334 -20.68 -5.10 -1.81
N SER A 335 -20.56 -4.01 -2.56
CA SER A 335 -21.66 -3.44 -3.33
C SER A 335 -21.92 -4.15 -4.68
N GLY A 336 -21.10 -5.14 -5.04
CA GLY A 336 -21.18 -5.87 -6.31
C GLY A 336 -20.69 -5.09 -7.53
N ARG A 337 -20.16 -3.86 -7.36
CA ARG A 337 -19.60 -3.04 -8.44
C ARG A 337 -18.33 -3.67 -9.03
N PHE A 338 -17.51 -4.26 -8.19
CA PHE A 338 -16.39 -5.12 -8.58
C PHE A 338 -16.78 -6.57 -8.27
N ASN A 339 -16.44 -7.50 -9.16
CA ASN A 339 -16.60 -8.92 -8.89
C ASN A 339 -15.62 -9.75 -9.75
N PHE A 340 -15.70 -11.08 -9.66
CA PHE A 340 -14.95 -12.02 -10.50
C PHE A 340 -15.81 -12.80 -11.51
N ASP A 341 -17.09 -12.42 -11.64
CA ASP A 341 -17.98 -12.80 -12.72
C ASP A 341 -17.84 -11.78 -13.87
N MET A 342 -16.98 -12.13 -14.83
CA MET A 342 -16.63 -11.27 -15.95
C MET A 342 -17.84 -10.95 -16.84
N GLU A 343 -18.87 -11.80 -16.87
CA GLU A 343 -20.07 -11.61 -17.68
C GLU A 343 -20.96 -10.52 -17.07
N ALA A 344 -21.10 -10.52 -15.74
CA ALA A 344 -21.82 -9.48 -15.00
C ALA A 344 -21.17 -8.09 -15.09
N LEU A 345 -19.88 -8.00 -15.45
CA LEU A 345 -19.13 -6.74 -15.61
C LEU A 345 -19.19 -6.14 -17.01
N ILE A 346 -19.88 -6.77 -17.96
CA ILE A 346 -20.09 -6.22 -19.30
C ILE A 346 -20.91 -4.91 -19.19
N PRO A 347 -20.48 -3.81 -19.82
CA PRO A 347 -21.17 -2.52 -19.69
C PRO A 347 -22.61 -2.56 -20.23
N LYS A 348 -23.54 -1.95 -19.50
CA LYS A 348 -24.95 -1.80 -19.91
C LYS A 348 -25.18 -0.66 -20.90
N GLN A 349 -24.32 0.36 -20.88
CA GLN A 349 -24.26 1.43 -21.90
C GLN A 349 -23.16 1.14 -22.92
N ALA A 350 -23.30 1.70 -24.13
CA ALA A 350 -22.24 1.70 -25.12
C ALA A 350 -21.01 2.47 -24.57
N TRP A 351 -20.00 1.72 -24.15
CA TRP A 351 -18.75 2.23 -23.55
C TRP A 351 -18.13 3.39 -24.34
N ASP A 352 -18.24 3.38 -25.67
CA ASP A 352 -17.66 4.41 -26.54
C ASP A 352 -18.29 5.81 -26.31
N SER A 353 -19.59 5.90 -26.03
CA SER A 353 -20.25 7.19 -25.69
C SER A 353 -19.81 7.70 -24.33
N LYS A 354 -19.71 6.79 -23.34
CA LYS A 354 -19.27 7.13 -21.99
C LYS A 354 -17.80 7.56 -21.98
N LEU A 355 -16.93 6.86 -22.70
CA LEU A 355 -15.52 7.20 -22.83
C LEU A 355 -15.31 8.61 -23.42
N LYS A 356 -16.12 9.01 -24.40
CA LYS A 356 -16.09 10.39 -24.94
C LYS A 356 -16.42 11.44 -23.87
N LEU A 357 -17.46 11.21 -23.06
CA LEU A 357 -17.81 12.10 -21.95
C LEU A 357 -16.67 12.20 -20.93
N LEU A 358 -16.06 11.07 -20.57
CA LEU A 358 -14.93 11.04 -19.65
C LEU A 358 -13.71 11.78 -20.21
N MET A 359 -13.41 11.63 -21.50
CA MET A 359 -12.33 12.37 -22.15
C MET A 359 -12.62 13.87 -22.24
N LYS A 360 -13.89 14.28 -22.40
CA LYS A 360 -14.29 15.69 -22.37
C LYS A 360 -13.91 16.34 -21.03
N TYR A 361 -14.08 15.64 -19.91
CA TYR A 361 -13.65 16.12 -18.60
C TYR A 361 -12.14 16.45 -18.57
N PHE A 362 -11.29 15.56 -19.09
CA PHE A 362 -9.83 15.83 -19.18
C PHE A 362 -9.47 16.93 -20.18
N LEU A 363 -10.21 17.02 -21.29
CA LEU A 363 -10.01 18.02 -22.35
C LEU A 363 -10.24 19.43 -21.82
N GLU A 364 -11.35 19.63 -21.10
CA GLU A 364 -11.81 20.94 -20.63
C GLU A 364 -11.22 21.36 -19.29
N ASP A 365 -10.64 20.43 -18.52
CA ASP A 365 -10.04 20.78 -17.24
C ASP A 365 -8.76 21.62 -17.37
N LYS A 366 -8.65 22.66 -16.56
CA LYS A 366 -7.56 23.62 -16.58
C LYS A 366 -6.25 23.11 -15.96
N GLN A 367 -6.29 22.12 -15.06
CA GLN A 367 -5.16 21.72 -14.22
C GLN A 367 -4.65 20.28 -14.43
N LEU A 368 -5.44 19.40 -15.04
CA LEU A 368 -5.06 17.99 -15.23
C LEU A 368 -3.89 17.81 -16.21
N ARG A 369 -2.85 17.09 -15.75
CA ARG A 369 -1.60 16.78 -16.47
C ARG A 369 -1.28 15.29 -16.51
N ASP A 370 -1.90 14.51 -15.64
CA ASP A 370 -1.65 13.09 -15.40
C ASP A 370 -2.96 12.31 -15.42
N ILE A 371 -3.00 11.27 -16.24
CA ILE A 371 -4.06 10.28 -16.24
C ILE A 371 -3.54 8.93 -15.73
N LEU A 372 -4.16 8.44 -14.65
CA LEU A 372 -3.92 7.09 -14.14
C LEU A 372 -5.09 6.18 -14.51
N ILE A 373 -4.87 5.28 -15.45
CA ILE A 373 -5.84 4.26 -15.86
C ILE A 373 -5.69 3.06 -14.93
N THR A 374 -6.78 2.67 -14.26
CA THR A 374 -6.81 1.58 -13.28
C THR A 374 -8.23 0.98 -13.17
N GLY A 375 -8.58 0.33 -12.07
CA GLY A 375 -9.89 -0.23 -11.78
C GLY A 375 -9.77 -1.24 -10.65
N GLY A 376 -10.17 -2.48 -10.88
CA GLY A 376 -9.53 -3.59 -10.17
C GLY A 376 -8.08 -3.71 -10.63
N ASP A 377 -7.87 -3.77 -11.95
CA ASP A 377 -6.56 -3.87 -12.58
C ASP A 377 -6.61 -3.42 -14.05
N ALA A 378 -5.75 -2.47 -14.46
CA ALA A 378 -5.77 -1.93 -15.83
C ALA A 378 -5.52 -2.99 -16.92
N LEU A 379 -4.69 -4.00 -16.65
CA LEU A 379 -4.35 -5.03 -17.64
C LEU A 379 -5.34 -6.19 -17.65
N MET A 380 -6.34 -6.20 -16.77
CA MET A 380 -7.50 -7.11 -16.91
C MET A 380 -8.38 -6.72 -18.12
N SER A 381 -8.29 -5.49 -18.60
CA SER A 381 -8.86 -5.10 -19.89
C SER A 381 -8.23 -5.92 -21.03
N ARG A 382 -9.08 -6.40 -21.95
CA ARG A 382 -8.64 -7.06 -23.19
C ARG A 382 -7.81 -6.10 -24.03
N ASN A 383 -6.87 -6.62 -24.83
CA ASN A 383 -5.97 -5.83 -25.66
C ASN A 383 -6.71 -4.79 -26.54
N ASN A 384 -7.75 -5.19 -27.26
CA ASN A 384 -8.57 -4.26 -28.05
C ASN A 384 -9.23 -3.15 -27.19
N SER A 385 -9.74 -3.48 -26.00
CA SER A 385 -10.34 -2.49 -25.09
C SER A 385 -9.30 -1.49 -24.56
N LEU A 386 -8.12 -1.98 -24.17
CA LEU A 386 -7.02 -1.11 -23.72
C LEU A 386 -6.55 -0.20 -24.85
N LYS A 387 -6.40 -0.73 -26.07
CA LYS A 387 -6.06 0.05 -27.26
C LYS A 387 -7.05 1.20 -27.49
N LYS A 388 -8.36 0.92 -27.43
CA LYS A 388 -9.41 1.96 -27.56
C LYS A 388 -9.27 3.07 -26.51
N ILE A 389 -8.98 2.71 -25.26
CA ILE A 389 -8.79 3.69 -24.17
C ILE A 389 -7.57 4.56 -24.44
N LEU A 390 -6.43 3.95 -24.78
CA LEU A 390 -5.20 4.67 -25.12
C LEU A 390 -5.37 5.57 -26.36
N ASP A 391 -6.07 5.09 -27.39
CA ASP A 391 -6.40 5.89 -28.57
C ASP A 391 -7.26 7.12 -28.21
N ALA A 392 -8.24 6.95 -27.31
CA ALA A 392 -9.05 8.08 -26.84
C ALA A 392 -8.24 9.10 -26.04
N VAL A 393 -7.31 8.65 -25.18
CA VAL A 393 -6.38 9.53 -24.45
C VAL A 393 -5.50 10.31 -25.42
N TYR A 394 -4.96 9.65 -26.46
CA TYR A 394 -4.15 10.31 -27.48
C TYR A 394 -4.94 11.40 -28.22
N VAL A 395 -6.15 11.08 -28.69
CA VAL A 395 -7.01 12.04 -29.41
C VAL A 395 -7.35 13.23 -28.52
N MET A 396 -7.73 12.99 -27.26
CA MET A 396 -8.03 14.05 -26.29
C MET A 396 -6.82 14.96 -26.05
N ALA A 397 -5.65 14.38 -25.76
CA ALA A 397 -4.45 15.17 -25.47
C ALA A 397 -4.01 16.01 -26.69
N LYS A 398 -4.10 15.44 -27.90
CA LYS A 398 -3.82 16.15 -29.15
C LYS A 398 -4.79 17.32 -29.36
N GLN A 399 -6.08 17.11 -29.11
CA GLN A 399 -7.07 18.18 -29.20
C GLN A 399 -6.80 19.29 -28.19
N LYS A 400 -6.47 18.93 -26.94
CA LYS A 400 -6.16 19.90 -25.88
C LYS A 400 -4.98 20.80 -26.25
N GLN A 401 -3.92 20.21 -26.81
CA GLN A 401 -2.77 20.97 -27.34
C GLN A 401 -3.20 21.89 -28.49
N HIS A 402 -4.04 21.40 -29.41
CA HIS A 402 -4.54 22.21 -30.51
C HIS A 402 -5.37 23.42 -30.03
N ASP A 403 -6.23 23.22 -29.04
CA ASP A 403 -7.03 24.30 -28.47
C ASP A 403 -6.15 25.32 -27.74
N ASN A 404 -5.08 24.88 -27.07
CA ASN A 404 -4.10 25.77 -26.42
C ASN A 404 -3.32 26.64 -27.40
N MET A 405 -3.15 26.24 -28.66
CA MET A 405 -2.56 27.12 -29.68
C MET A 405 -3.41 28.35 -29.98
N LYS A 406 -4.71 28.29 -29.66
CA LYS A 406 -5.66 29.40 -29.83
C LYS A 406 -5.83 30.25 -28.58
N ARG A 407 -5.29 29.80 -27.43
CA ARG A 407 -5.39 30.51 -26.14
C ARG A 407 -4.18 31.43 -25.92
N PRO A 408 -4.39 32.65 -25.38
CA PRO A 408 -3.30 33.51 -24.94
C PRO A 408 -2.39 32.85 -23.89
N SER A 409 -1.17 33.38 -23.75
CA SER A 409 -0.27 32.99 -22.66
C SER A 409 -0.92 33.27 -21.30
N GLY A 410 -0.78 32.37 -20.33
CA GLY A 410 -1.45 32.46 -19.03
C GLY A 410 -2.90 31.96 -18.99
N GLU A 411 -3.55 31.77 -20.15
CA GLU A 411 -4.90 31.20 -20.24
C GLU A 411 -4.91 29.73 -20.73
N LYS A 412 -3.74 29.22 -21.13
CA LYS A 412 -3.59 27.83 -21.59
C LYS A 412 -3.95 26.84 -20.49
N TYR A 413 -4.66 25.79 -20.88
CA TYR A 413 -4.99 24.69 -19.97
C TYR A 413 -3.80 23.76 -19.86
N ALA A 414 -3.64 23.10 -18.71
CA ALA A 414 -2.54 22.18 -18.51
C ALA A 414 -2.60 21.00 -19.49
N GLU A 415 -1.51 20.78 -20.23
CA GLU A 415 -1.41 19.66 -21.17
C GLU A 415 -1.12 18.35 -20.44
N ILE A 416 -1.63 17.24 -20.98
CA ILE A 416 -1.28 15.91 -20.48
C ILE A 416 0.19 15.64 -20.78
N GLN A 417 0.95 15.31 -19.74
CA GLN A 417 2.38 14.99 -19.84
C GLN A 417 2.69 13.57 -19.40
N ARG A 418 1.77 12.94 -18.66
CA ARG A 418 1.95 11.63 -18.06
C ARG A 418 0.74 10.74 -18.26
N VAL A 419 1.00 9.50 -18.67
CA VAL A 419 0.01 8.43 -18.75
C VAL A 419 0.50 7.25 -17.92
N ARG A 420 -0.38 6.69 -17.10
CA ARG A 420 -0.05 5.59 -16.19
C ARG A 420 -1.05 4.46 -16.24
N LEU A 421 -0.56 3.23 -16.10
CA LEU A 421 -1.37 2.03 -15.91
C LEU A 421 -1.12 1.46 -14.51
N GLY A 422 -2.16 1.41 -13.67
CA GLY A 422 -2.11 0.72 -12.38
C GLY A 422 -2.53 -0.74 -12.52
N THR A 423 -1.60 -1.68 -12.32
CA THR A 423 -1.83 -3.11 -12.57
C THR A 423 -0.97 -4.00 -11.67
N ARG A 424 -1.57 -5.03 -11.09
CA ARG A 424 -0.86 -6.11 -10.39
C ARG A 424 -0.70 -7.34 -11.28
N LEU A 425 -1.19 -7.36 -12.51
CA LEU A 425 -1.06 -8.54 -13.38
C LEU A 425 0.37 -9.01 -13.65
N PRO A 426 1.42 -8.18 -13.72
CA PRO A 426 2.78 -8.71 -13.75
C PRO A 426 3.05 -9.68 -12.60
N VAL A 427 2.49 -9.43 -11.41
CA VAL A 427 2.58 -10.29 -10.22
C VAL A 427 1.62 -11.47 -10.27
N TYR A 428 0.33 -11.22 -10.53
CA TYR A 428 -0.71 -12.26 -10.44
C TYR A 428 -0.71 -13.22 -11.64
N LEU A 429 -0.35 -12.73 -12.82
CA LEU A 429 -0.44 -13.41 -14.11
C LEU A 429 0.59 -12.81 -15.10
N PRO A 430 1.90 -13.06 -14.92
CA PRO A 430 2.93 -12.50 -15.82
C PRO A 430 2.72 -12.88 -17.29
N MET A 431 2.05 -14.01 -17.55
CA MET A 431 1.61 -14.44 -18.89
C MET A 431 0.71 -13.43 -19.62
N ARG A 432 0.12 -12.46 -18.92
CA ARG A 432 -0.64 -11.36 -19.54
C ARG A 432 0.24 -10.48 -20.43
N ILE A 433 1.53 -10.41 -20.13
CA ILE A 433 2.52 -9.59 -20.83
C ILE A 433 2.97 -10.33 -22.09
N ASN A 434 2.10 -10.33 -23.10
CA ASN A 434 2.32 -10.96 -24.40
C ASN A 434 2.68 -9.92 -25.47
N ASP A 435 3.12 -10.40 -26.63
CA ASP A 435 3.65 -9.53 -27.69
C ASP A 435 2.60 -8.55 -28.23
N GLU A 436 1.33 -8.96 -28.33
CA GLU A 436 0.22 -8.08 -28.74
C GLU A 436 0.06 -6.89 -27.78
N LEU A 437 0.14 -7.11 -26.45
CA LEU A 437 0.10 -6.02 -25.48
C LEU A 437 1.29 -5.08 -25.66
N ILE A 438 2.49 -5.65 -25.83
CA ILE A 438 3.72 -4.88 -25.99
C ILE A 438 3.66 -3.98 -27.23
N THR A 439 3.14 -4.49 -28.36
CA THR A 439 2.92 -3.70 -29.57
C THR A 439 1.98 -2.52 -29.30
N ILE A 440 0.83 -2.73 -28.65
CA ILE A 440 -0.13 -1.66 -28.33
C ILE A 440 0.52 -0.56 -27.48
N LEU A 441 1.29 -0.96 -26.45
CA LEU A 441 1.98 -0.03 -25.55
C LEU A 441 3.07 0.77 -26.27
N SER A 442 3.85 0.11 -27.13
CA SER A 442 4.93 0.72 -27.90
C SER A 442 4.40 1.73 -28.93
N GLU A 443 3.39 1.33 -29.71
CA GLU A 443 2.75 2.21 -30.71
C GLU A 443 2.12 3.44 -30.06
N PHE A 444 1.45 3.27 -28.91
CA PHE A 444 0.90 4.40 -28.17
C PHE A 444 1.99 5.35 -27.71
N LYS A 445 3.06 4.84 -27.10
CA LYS A 445 4.18 5.67 -26.65
C LYS A 445 4.80 6.44 -27.82
N GLU A 446 5.04 5.78 -28.95
CA GLU A 446 5.68 6.41 -30.12
C GLU A 446 4.89 7.61 -30.64
N LYS A 447 3.56 7.50 -30.76
CA LYS A 447 2.72 8.62 -31.22
C LYS A 447 2.47 9.67 -30.14
N ALA A 448 2.37 9.27 -28.87
CA ALA A 448 2.08 10.18 -27.75
C ALA A 448 3.25 11.12 -27.42
N VAL A 449 4.50 10.65 -27.58
CA VAL A 449 5.69 11.52 -27.43
C VAL A 449 5.67 12.68 -28.42
N LYS A 450 5.22 12.45 -29.66
CA LYS A 450 5.14 13.48 -30.71
C LYS A 450 4.17 14.62 -30.37
N ILE A 451 3.27 14.43 -29.40
CA ILE A 451 2.31 15.44 -28.92
C ILE A 451 2.62 15.93 -27.50
N GLY A 452 3.82 15.69 -26.98
CA GLY A 452 4.30 16.25 -25.71
C GLY A 452 4.06 15.39 -24.46
N ILE A 453 3.52 14.18 -24.58
CA ILE A 453 3.46 13.22 -23.47
C ILE A 453 4.81 12.50 -23.36
N THR A 454 5.57 12.76 -22.31
CA THR A 454 6.94 12.24 -22.19
C THR A 454 7.13 11.23 -21.07
N GLN A 455 6.14 11.05 -20.19
CA GLN A 455 6.22 10.09 -19.08
C GLN A 455 5.16 8.99 -19.20
N PHE A 456 5.62 7.74 -19.26
CA PHE A 456 4.80 6.54 -19.38
C PHE A 456 5.17 5.58 -18.27
N PHE A 457 4.24 5.34 -17.33
CA PHE A 457 4.50 4.47 -16.19
C PHE A 457 3.57 3.28 -16.11
N ILE A 458 4.11 2.14 -15.72
CA ILE A 458 3.33 1.00 -15.23
C ILE A 458 3.57 0.88 -13.74
N GLN A 459 2.52 1.04 -12.96
CA GLN A 459 2.55 0.99 -11.50
C GLN A 459 2.11 -0.40 -11.03
N THR A 460 3.10 -1.20 -10.64
CA THR A 460 2.93 -2.54 -10.11
C THR A 460 2.79 -2.56 -8.59
N HIS A 461 2.46 -3.73 -8.07
CA HIS A 461 2.23 -3.95 -6.65
C HIS A 461 2.84 -5.28 -6.19
N PHE A 462 4.16 -5.37 -6.24
CA PHE A 462 4.96 -6.42 -5.59
C PHE A 462 4.99 -6.18 -4.09
N GLN A 463 4.73 -7.26 -3.35
CA GLN A 463 4.63 -7.34 -1.91
C GLN A 463 5.84 -8.05 -1.29
N THR A 464 6.53 -8.92 -2.04
CA THR A 464 7.62 -9.75 -1.52
C THR A 464 8.62 -10.17 -2.61
N PRO A 465 9.91 -10.36 -2.30
CA PRO A 465 10.90 -10.85 -3.26
C PRO A 465 10.53 -12.20 -3.88
N LEU A 466 9.71 -12.99 -3.18
CA LEU A 466 9.18 -14.27 -3.66
C LEU A 466 8.26 -14.11 -4.89
N GLU A 467 7.66 -12.96 -5.13
CA GLU A 467 6.84 -12.71 -6.31
C GLU A 467 7.67 -12.49 -7.57
N ILE A 468 8.99 -12.26 -7.44
CA ILE A 468 9.88 -12.06 -8.59
C ILE A 468 10.28 -13.44 -9.13
N THR A 469 9.54 -13.92 -10.13
CA THR A 469 9.79 -15.17 -10.86
C THR A 469 10.53 -14.92 -12.18
N LEU A 470 10.87 -16.00 -12.89
CA LEU A 470 11.49 -15.89 -14.21
C LEU A 470 10.51 -15.29 -15.24
N GLU A 471 9.24 -15.66 -15.17
CA GLU A 471 8.17 -15.14 -16.03
C GLU A 471 7.91 -13.65 -15.75
N VAL A 472 7.96 -13.25 -14.48
CA VAL A 472 7.91 -11.83 -14.08
C VAL A 472 9.06 -11.06 -14.70
N ARG A 473 10.30 -11.56 -14.55
CA ARG A 473 11.49 -10.89 -15.09
C ARG A 473 11.38 -10.68 -16.61
N ASP A 474 10.89 -11.67 -17.36
CA ASP A 474 10.67 -11.51 -18.79
C ASP A 474 9.59 -10.46 -19.11
N GLY A 475 8.45 -10.51 -18.42
CA GLY A 475 7.37 -9.53 -18.59
C GLY A 475 7.84 -8.10 -18.31
N ILE A 476 8.57 -7.88 -17.22
CA ILE A 476 9.09 -6.56 -16.85
C ILE A 476 10.09 -6.05 -17.89
N ARG A 477 11.00 -6.91 -18.35
CA ARG A 477 11.94 -6.60 -19.43
C ARG A 477 11.21 -6.13 -20.69
N LYS A 478 10.14 -6.83 -21.10
CA LYS A 478 9.31 -6.47 -22.26
C LYS A 478 8.60 -5.13 -22.07
N LEU A 479 8.05 -4.86 -20.89
CA LEU A 479 7.40 -3.58 -20.57
C LEU A 479 8.38 -2.40 -20.65
N ASN A 480 9.56 -2.53 -20.04
CA ASN A 480 10.61 -1.52 -20.11
C ASN A 480 11.09 -1.31 -21.56
N ALA A 481 11.24 -2.39 -22.33
CA ALA A 481 11.60 -2.32 -23.75
C ALA A 481 10.54 -1.62 -24.63
N ALA A 482 9.26 -1.66 -24.24
CA ALA A 482 8.18 -0.90 -24.88
C ALA A 482 8.23 0.61 -24.58
N GLY A 483 9.20 1.07 -23.77
CA GLY A 483 9.36 2.46 -23.37
C GLY A 483 8.46 2.89 -22.21
N TRP A 484 7.91 1.93 -21.46
CA TRP A 484 7.12 2.19 -20.25
C TRP A 484 7.93 1.87 -19.01
N THR A 485 8.25 2.89 -18.21
CA THR A 485 8.99 2.69 -16.96
C THR A 485 8.12 1.94 -15.95
N VAL A 486 8.58 0.77 -15.52
CA VAL A 486 7.91 0.01 -14.47
C VAL A 486 8.31 0.53 -13.08
N THR A 487 7.31 0.73 -12.23
CA THR A 487 7.47 1.25 -10.87
C THR A 487 6.68 0.41 -9.88
N ASN A 488 7.11 0.31 -8.62
CA ASN A 488 6.42 -0.49 -7.61
C ASN A 488 5.81 0.32 -6.46
N GLN A 489 4.62 -0.08 -6.04
CA GLN A 489 3.95 0.38 -4.82
C GLN A 489 3.81 -0.78 -3.85
N LEU A 490 4.54 -0.74 -2.73
CA LEU A 490 4.45 -1.73 -1.65
C LEU A 490 3.35 -1.33 -0.67
N VAL A 491 2.52 -2.28 -0.22
CA VAL A 491 1.69 -2.09 0.99
C VAL A 491 2.45 -2.64 2.18
N TYR A 492 2.74 -1.81 3.15
CA TYR A 492 3.62 -2.14 4.27
C TYR A 492 2.85 -2.82 5.40
N ASN A 493 2.41 -4.05 5.15
CA ASN A 493 1.70 -4.89 6.11
C ASN A 493 2.64 -5.59 7.11
N VAL A 494 2.09 -6.29 8.10
CA VAL A 494 2.89 -6.93 9.17
C VAL A 494 3.95 -7.88 8.60
N ALA A 495 3.60 -8.70 7.60
CA ALA A 495 4.53 -9.66 7.02
C ALA A 495 5.67 -8.99 6.24
N ALA A 496 5.36 -7.92 5.49
CA ALA A 496 6.33 -7.13 4.74
C ALA A 496 7.13 -6.13 5.60
N SER A 497 6.66 -5.84 6.82
CA SER A 497 7.33 -4.92 7.73
C SER A 497 8.42 -5.58 8.58
N ARG A 498 8.66 -6.88 8.41
CA ARG A 498 9.74 -7.57 9.10
C ARG A 498 11.12 -7.10 8.61
N ARG A 499 12.10 -7.04 9.51
CA ARG A 499 13.42 -6.44 9.26
C ARG A 499 14.10 -7.01 8.01
N GLY A 500 14.58 -6.13 7.15
CA GLY A 500 15.28 -6.44 5.90
C GLY A 500 14.40 -6.92 4.75
N HIS A 501 13.09 -7.11 4.96
CA HIS A 501 12.19 -7.65 3.94
C HIS A 501 11.96 -6.65 2.81
N SER A 502 11.56 -5.42 3.14
CA SER A 502 11.40 -4.33 2.15
C SER A 502 12.73 -3.98 1.47
N ALA A 503 13.84 -3.95 2.22
CA ALA A 503 15.17 -3.73 1.67
C ALA A 503 15.55 -4.81 0.63
N LYS A 504 15.32 -6.09 0.94
CA LYS A 504 15.49 -7.20 -0.02
C LYS A 504 14.61 -7.00 -1.24
N LEU A 505 13.34 -6.64 -1.04
CA LEU A 505 12.41 -6.39 -2.15
C LEU A 505 12.91 -5.29 -3.08
N ARG A 506 13.36 -4.14 -2.53
CA ARG A 506 13.94 -3.05 -3.33
C ARG A 506 15.10 -3.55 -4.19
N ARG A 507 16.05 -4.27 -3.58
CA ARG A 507 17.20 -4.83 -4.30
C ARG A 507 16.78 -5.73 -5.45
N GLU A 508 15.84 -6.65 -5.22
CA GLU A 508 15.44 -7.60 -6.27
C GLU A 508 14.58 -6.93 -7.36
N LEU A 509 13.78 -5.90 -7.03
CA LEU A 509 13.08 -5.06 -7.99
C LEU A 509 14.06 -4.24 -8.87
N ASN A 510 15.08 -3.65 -8.25
CA ASN A 510 16.10 -2.88 -8.94
C ASN A 510 16.86 -3.72 -9.97
N LYS A 511 17.20 -4.97 -9.63
CA LYS A 511 17.84 -5.91 -10.56
C LYS A 511 17.06 -6.21 -11.84
N ILE A 512 15.73 -6.11 -11.78
CA ILE A 512 14.85 -6.33 -12.94
C ILE A 512 14.34 -5.00 -13.54
N GLY A 513 14.94 -3.87 -13.16
CA GLY A 513 14.64 -2.58 -13.78
C GLY A 513 13.35 -1.95 -13.27
N VAL A 514 12.91 -2.29 -12.06
CA VAL A 514 11.74 -1.67 -11.43
C VAL A 514 12.21 -0.62 -10.41
N LEU A 515 11.69 0.60 -10.54
CA LEU A 515 11.91 1.66 -9.56
C LEU A 515 10.88 1.60 -8.44
N CYS A 516 11.31 1.81 -7.20
CA CYS A 516 10.36 1.86 -6.09
C CYS A 516 9.69 3.25 -6.07
N TYR A 517 8.37 3.30 -5.87
CA TYR A 517 7.61 4.54 -5.91
C TYR A 517 6.95 4.89 -4.56
N TYR A 518 6.20 3.96 -3.96
CA TYR A 518 5.62 4.16 -2.64
C TYR A 518 5.79 2.94 -1.74
N THR A 519 5.96 3.22 -0.45
CA THR A 519 5.72 2.27 0.63
C THR A 519 4.52 2.79 1.42
N PHE A 520 3.36 2.15 1.24
CA PHE A 520 2.09 2.59 1.81
C PHE A 520 1.86 1.99 3.20
N SER A 521 1.59 2.82 4.20
CA SER A 521 1.00 2.32 5.44
C SER A 521 -0.37 1.69 5.17
N VAL A 522 -0.67 0.61 5.89
CA VAL A 522 -1.98 -0.04 5.85
C VAL A 522 -3.03 0.91 6.45
N LYS A 523 -4.23 0.94 5.87
CA LYS A 523 -5.34 1.76 6.37
C LYS A 523 -5.88 1.23 7.69
N GLY A 524 -6.30 2.14 8.56
CA GLY A 524 -6.59 1.87 9.96
C GLY A 524 -8.01 1.41 10.29
N PHE A 525 -8.75 0.77 9.37
CA PHE A 525 -10.06 0.21 9.70
C PHE A 525 -9.96 -1.25 10.16
N ASP A 526 -10.94 -1.69 10.95
CA ASP A 526 -11.03 -3.01 11.58
C ASP A 526 -10.78 -4.18 10.62
N GLU A 527 -11.22 -4.12 9.36
CA GLU A 527 -11.00 -5.21 8.39
C GLU A 527 -9.51 -5.48 8.14
N ASN A 528 -8.66 -4.46 8.32
CA ASN A 528 -7.22 -4.53 8.13
C ASN A 528 -6.44 -4.76 9.43
N HIS A 529 -7.11 -4.93 10.59
CA HIS A 529 -6.45 -5.06 11.90
C HIS A 529 -5.33 -6.10 11.89
N ALA A 530 -5.62 -7.32 11.41
CA ALA A 530 -4.66 -8.42 11.37
C ALA A 530 -3.39 -8.10 10.57
N VAL A 531 -3.49 -7.27 9.53
CA VAL A 531 -2.39 -6.89 8.63
C VAL A 531 -1.83 -5.49 8.89
N PHE A 532 -2.41 -4.74 9.84
CA PHE A 532 -2.02 -3.38 10.17
C PHE A 532 -0.62 -3.31 10.79
N THR A 533 0.20 -2.41 10.25
CA THR A 533 1.53 -2.05 10.77
C THR A 533 1.49 -0.59 11.24
N PRO A 534 1.86 -0.31 12.50
CA PRO A 534 1.92 1.06 13.02
C PRO A 534 2.86 1.98 12.23
N ASN A 535 2.55 3.27 12.17
CA ASN A 535 3.34 4.24 11.41
C ASN A 535 4.75 4.44 12.00
N SER A 536 4.93 4.21 13.30
CA SER A 536 6.25 4.18 13.93
C SER A 536 7.19 3.15 13.28
N ARG A 537 6.66 2.00 12.85
CA ARG A 537 7.44 0.99 12.13
C ARG A 537 7.79 1.44 10.72
N SER A 538 6.90 2.17 10.05
CA SER A 538 7.19 2.78 8.75
C SER A 538 8.33 3.79 8.85
N LEU A 539 8.36 4.61 9.91
CA LEU A 539 9.46 5.53 10.18
C LEU A 539 10.76 4.82 10.58
N GLN A 540 10.66 3.76 11.39
CA GLN A 540 11.81 2.92 11.72
C GLN A 540 12.43 2.31 10.47
N GLU A 541 11.62 1.79 9.54
CA GLU A 541 12.10 1.26 8.27
C GLU A 541 12.81 2.33 7.44
N GLN A 542 12.19 3.51 7.34
CA GLN A 542 12.75 4.65 6.62
C GLN A 542 14.13 5.05 7.17
N GLN A 543 14.25 5.15 8.49
CA GLN A 543 15.42 5.71 9.17
C GLN A 543 16.49 4.68 9.55
N GLU A 544 16.20 3.38 9.51
CA GLU A 544 17.15 2.35 9.95
C GLU A 544 17.49 1.31 8.85
N GLU A 545 16.74 1.27 7.75
CA GLU A 545 16.92 0.28 6.69
C GLU A 545 17.01 0.95 5.32
N LYS A 546 15.98 1.73 4.98
CA LYS A 546 15.87 2.42 3.69
C LYS A 546 16.98 3.44 3.47
N MET A 547 17.43 4.11 4.54
CA MET A 547 18.48 5.14 4.49
C MET A 547 19.74 4.68 3.72
N PHE A 548 20.07 3.38 3.78
CA PHE A 548 21.24 2.82 3.11
C PHE A 548 21.12 2.77 1.58
N GLY A 549 19.93 2.93 1.02
CA GLY A 549 19.70 3.01 -0.43
C GLY A 549 19.37 4.42 -0.93
N GLN A 550 19.47 5.45 -0.08
CA GLN A 550 19.17 6.83 -0.48
C GLN A 550 20.26 7.40 -1.40
N LEU A 551 19.83 8.00 -2.50
CA LEU A 551 20.70 8.75 -3.40
C LEU A 551 20.89 10.18 -2.88
N ASN A 552 22.11 10.69 -3.00
CA ASN A 552 22.34 12.13 -2.92
C ASN A 552 21.85 12.84 -4.19
N ALA A 553 21.83 14.17 -4.19
CA ALA A 553 21.33 14.96 -5.32
C ALA A 553 22.07 14.66 -6.63
N ALA A 554 23.39 14.48 -6.59
CA ALA A 554 24.18 14.16 -7.79
C ALA A 554 23.82 12.79 -8.38
N GLY A 555 23.73 11.76 -7.54
CA GLY A 555 23.35 10.41 -7.99
C GLY A 555 21.89 10.33 -8.48
N ALA A 556 21.00 11.12 -7.89
CA ALA A 556 19.63 11.28 -8.37
C ALA A 556 19.58 11.89 -9.77
N SER A 557 20.34 12.97 -10.02
CA SER A 557 20.43 13.61 -11.34
C SER A 557 21.03 12.67 -12.39
N GLU A 558 22.11 11.97 -12.07
CA GLU A 558 22.74 11.02 -13.00
C GLU A 558 21.83 9.83 -13.33
N LEU A 559 21.11 9.30 -12.33
CA LEU A 559 20.12 8.26 -12.57
C LEU A 559 19.03 8.74 -13.54
N ILE A 560 18.52 9.96 -13.38
CA ILE A 560 17.50 10.52 -14.27
C ILE A 560 18.03 10.66 -15.71
N GLU A 561 19.28 11.12 -15.87
CA GLU A 561 19.92 11.18 -17.18
C GLU A 561 20.02 9.79 -17.83
N TYR A 562 20.47 8.78 -17.09
CA TYR A 562 20.57 7.41 -17.60
C TYR A 562 19.21 6.78 -17.93
N LEU A 563 18.16 7.13 -17.19
CA LEU A 563 16.79 6.68 -17.47
C LEU A 563 16.23 7.35 -18.73
N ASN A 564 16.58 8.60 -18.99
CA ASN A 564 16.11 9.35 -20.16
C ASN A 564 16.87 8.99 -21.46
N ASN A 565 18.14 8.60 -21.37
CA ASN A 565 19.01 8.31 -22.54
C ASN A 565 18.79 6.92 -23.18
N ASN A 566 17.60 6.30 -23.02
CA ASN A 566 17.21 5.01 -23.60
C ASN A 566 18.17 3.82 -23.33
N CYS A 567 19.00 3.89 -22.28
CA CYS A 567 19.71 2.72 -21.79
C CYS A 567 18.72 1.74 -21.12
N SER A 568 19.03 0.45 -21.11
CA SER A 568 18.23 -0.51 -20.33
C SER A 568 18.14 -0.05 -18.88
N GLN A 569 16.91 0.07 -18.36
CA GLN A 569 16.65 0.54 -16.99
C GLN A 569 17.40 -0.28 -15.93
N GLU A 570 17.52 -1.60 -16.13
CA GLU A 570 18.33 -2.50 -15.29
C GLU A 570 19.81 -2.08 -15.26
N LYS A 571 20.37 -1.75 -16.42
CA LYS A 571 21.77 -1.31 -16.54
C LYS A 571 21.98 0.05 -15.89
N SER A 572 21.08 1.00 -16.15
CA SER A 572 21.13 2.34 -15.55
C SER A 572 21.12 2.26 -14.02
N ILE A 573 20.22 1.46 -13.46
CA ILE A 573 20.14 1.23 -12.00
C ILE A 573 21.43 0.58 -11.48
N SER A 574 21.89 -0.51 -12.11
CA SER A 574 23.07 -1.24 -11.63
C SER A 574 24.35 -0.39 -11.68
N GLN A 575 24.48 0.49 -12.67
CA GLN A 575 25.62 1.43 -12.76
C GLN A 575 25.62 2.41 -11.59
N ILE A 576 24.46 2.98 -11.26
CA ILE A 576 24.32 3.91 -10.12
C ILE A 576 24.58 3.18 -8.79
N GLU A 577 24.02 1.99 -8.59
CA GLU A 577 24.25 1.19 -7.38
C GLU A 577 25.75 0.92 -7.16
N LYS A 578 26.48 0.54 -8.21
CA LYS A 578 27.93 0.30 -8.13
C LYS A 578 28.72 1.58 -7.88
N LYS A 579 28.38 2.67 -8.59
CA LYS A 579 29.10 3.94 -8.51
C LYS A 579 29.01 4.56 -7.11
N TYR A 580 27.86 4.44 -6.47
CA TYR A 580 27.58 5.04 -5.16
C TYR A 580 27.65 4.04 -3.99
N ASP A 581 28.13 2.81 -4.22
CA ASP A 581 28.19 1.71 -3.23
C ASP A 581 26.84 1.52 -2.49
N LEU A 582 25.75 1.49 -3.24
CA LEU A 582 24.40 1.30 -2.71
C LEU A 582 23.99 -0.17 -2.80
N PRO A 583 23.44 -0.76 -1.71
CA PRO A 583 22.93 -2.13 -1.73
C PRO A 583 21.62 -2.27 -2.54
N PHE A 584 20.93 -1.16 -2.76
CA PHE A 584 19.71 -0.99 -3.56
C PHE A 584 19.42 0.51 -3.73
N LEU A 585 18.55 0.88 -4.67
CA LEU A 585 18.01 2.24 -4.81
C LEU A 585 16.66 2.40 -4.10
N ALA A 586 16.60 3.33 -3.15
CA ALA A 586 15.41 3.67 -2.39
C ALA A 586 14.70 4.90 -2.95
N THR A 587 14.21 4.82 -4.18
CA THR A 587 13.50 5.93 -4.86
C THR A 587 12.05 6.13 -4.39
N ASP A 588 11.52 5.22 -3.58
CA ASP A 588 10.18 5.31 -3.02
C ASP A 588 10.12 6.30 -1.85
N ARG A 589 8.91 6.65 -1.45
CA ARG A 589 8.65 7.35 -0.18
C ARG A 589 7.59 6.65 0.66
N ASN A 590 7.76 6.74 1.98
CA ASN A 590 6.82 6.17 2.94
C ASN A 590 5.64 7.14 3.08
N VAL A 591 4.41 6.67 2.85
CA VAL A 591 3.21 7.53 2.85
C VAL A 591 1.98 6.79 3.39
N MET A 592 1.07 7.53 4.01
CA MET A 592 -0.27 7.07 4.35
C MET A 592 -1.30 7.85 3.52
N ASN A 593 -2.35 7.17 3.04
CA ASN A 593 -3.50 7.86 2.46
C ASN A 593 -4.29 8.54 3.59
N LEU A 594 -4.54 9.84 3.49
CA LEU A 594 -5.38 10.59 4.42
C LEU A 594 -6.79 10.73 3.82
N PRO A 595 -7.86 10.37 4.56
CA PRO A 595 -9.24 10.49 4.09
C PRO A 595 -9.57 11.91 3.62
N GLY A 596 -10.13 12.05 2.42
CA GLY A 596 -10.66 13.31 1.88
C GLY A 596 -9.63 14.29 1.32
N ILE A 597 -8.34 14.07 1.55
CA ILE A 597 -7.34 15.13 1.30
C ILE A 597 -6.18 14.65 0.44
N GLY A 598 -5.45 13.63 0.89
CA GLY A 598 -4.04 13.58 0.52
C GLY A 598 -3.31 12.30 0.82
N LYS A 599 -2.00 12.40 0.69
CA LYS A 599 -1.02 11.41 1.12
C LYS A 599 -0.02 12.18 1.93
N SER A 600 0.30 11.69 3.11
CA SER A 600 1.27 12.31 4.00
C SER A 600 1.88 11.25 4.91
N MET A 601 3.11 11.51 5.34
CA MET A 601 3.74 10.90 6.50
C MET A 601 4.27 11.98 7.45
N THR A 602 3.76 13.21 7.32
CA THR A 602 4.04 14.29 8.26
C THR A 602 3.01 14.22 9.37
N PHE A 603 3.40 13.73 10.54
CA PHE A 603 2.50 13.58 11.67
C PHE A 603 3.21 13.76 13.01
N ASN A 604 2.42 13.92 14.06
CA ASN A 604 2.87 13.84 15.43
C ASN A 604 1.92 12.99 16.27
N LEU A 605 2.45 12.21 17.20
CA LEU A 605 1.70 11.51 18.25
C LEU A 605 1.10 12.54 19.21
N VAL A 606 -0.23 12.57 19.33
CA VAL A 606 -0.94 13.53 20.20
C VAL A 606 -1.66 12.88 21.37
N ALA A 607 -1.94 11.58 21.29
CA ALA A 607 -2.49 10.81 22.41
C ALA A 607 -2.20 9.31 22.26
N ILE A 608 -2.22 8.60 23.38
CA ILE A 608 -2.37 7.15 23.47
C ILE A 608 -3.73 6.90 24.15
N MET A 609 -4.60 6.15 23.50
CA MET A 609 -5.96 5.86 23.97
C MET A 609 -5.95 4.71 25.00
N PRO A 610 -7.02 4.55 25.82
CA PRO A 610 -7.08 3.51 26.85
C PRO A 610 -6.88 2.07 26.34
N ASP A 611 -7.15 1.80 25.06
CA ASP A 611 -6.88 0.50 24.41
C ASP A 611 -5.42 0.32 23.97
N GLY A 612 -4.56 1.33 24.16
CA GLY A 612 -3.15 1.34 23.76
C GLY A 612 -2.90 1.81 22.33
N CYS A 613 -3.94 2.15 21.56
CA CYS A 613 -3.78 2.67 20.21
C CYS A 613 -3.41 4.16 20.22
N ARG A 614 -2.52 4.55 19.32
CA ARG A 614 -2.04 5.93 19.20
C ARG A 614 -2.99 6.78 18.36
N ILE A 615 -3.14 8.05 18.72
CA ILE A 615 -3.75 9.10 17.89
C ILE A 615 -2.64 9.94 17.27
N LEU A 616 -2.64 10.03 15.94
CA LEU A 616 -1.68 10.78 15.16
C LEU A 616 -2.35 11.99 14.52
N ALA A 617 -1.76 13.17 14.71
CA ALA A 617 -2.16 14.40 14.05
C ALA A 617 -1.31 14.62 12.80
N PHE A 618 -1.90 14.40 11.62
CA PHE A 618 -1.24 14.57 10.34
C PHE A 618 -1.40 15.99 9.80
N THR A 619 -0.34 16.51 9.18
CA THR A 619 -0.40 17.69 8.32
C THR A 619 -0.17 17.31 6.87
N HIS A 620 -0.48 18.22 5.95
CA HIS A 620 -0.42 17.97 4.52
C HIS A 620 1.02 17.83 4.00
N ASP A 621 1.15 17.14 2.86
CA ASP A 621 2.42 17.04 2.15
C ASP A 621 2.74 18.35 1.42
N ASN A 622 3.60 19.18 2.00
CA ASN A 622 3.97 20.48 1.44
C ASN A 622 4.86 20.39 0.17
N THR A 623 5.21 19.18 -0.29
CA THR A 623 6.05 18.97 -1.49
C THR A 623 5.24 18.83 -2.78
N ARG A 624 3.92 19.06 -2.73
CA ARG A 624 3.02 18.97 -3.88
C ARG A 624 1.82 19.90 -3.75
N ARG A 625 1.20 20.22 -4.90
CA ARG A 625 -0.07 20.95 -4.93
C ARG A 625 -1.22 20.07 -4.43
N HIS A 626 -2.13 20.68 -3.67
CA HIS A 626 -3.34 20.06 -3.13
C HIS A 626 -4.58 20.83 -3.55
N SER A 627 -5.75 20.22 -3.36
CA SER A 627 -7.01 20.95 -3.47
C SER A 627 -7.07 22.09 -2.45
N PRO A 628 -7.65 23.25 -2.79
CA PRO A 628 -7.93 24.34 -1.84
C PRO A 628 -8.59 23.93 -0.52
N VAL A 629 -9.40 22.86 -0.51
CA VAL A 629 -10.09 22.33 0.69
C VAL A 629 -9.14 22.02 1.86
N ILE A 630 -7.85 21.79 1.61
CA ILE A 630 -6.89 21.52 2.69
C ILE A 630 -6.72 22.68 3.67
N LYS A 631 -7.11 23.91 3.28
CA LYS A 631 -7.08 25.10 4.14
C LYS A 631 -8.11 25.00 5.27
N ASP A 632 -9.22 24.31 5.03
CA ASP A 632 -10.31 24.13 6.00
C ASP A 632 -10.04 22.96 6.95
N ILE A 633 -9.10 22.07 6.58
CA ILE A 633 -8.74 20.87 7.36
C ILE A 633 -7.22 20.82 7.53
N PRO A 634 -6.61 21.74 8.30
CA PRO A 634 -5.15 21.84 8.41
C PRO A 634 -4.50 20.63 9.11
N ILE A 635 -5.27 19.94 9.96
CA ILE A 635 -4.84 18.76 10.71
C ILE A 635 -5.86 17.64 10.51
N VAL A 636 -5.36 16.42 10.27
CA VAL A 636 -6.17 15.20 10.19
C VAL A 636 -5.77 14.27 11.33
N TYR A 637 -6.69 14.01 12.25
CA TYR A 637 -6.47 13.06 13.33
C TYR A 637 -6.84 11.64 12.90
N ILE A 638 -5.91 10.71 13.05
CA ILE A 638 -6.12 9.29 12.75
C ILE A 638 -5.77 8.46 13.98
N LYS A 639 -6.69 7.58 14.39
CA LYS A 639 -6.39 6.54 15.37
C LYS A 639 -5.75 5.34 14.66
N GLU A 640 -4.61 4.87 15.16
CA GLU A 640 -4.01 3.62 14.70
C GLU A 640 -4.90 2.43 15.10
N ASN A 641 -4.95 1.42 14.23
CA ASN A 641 -5.85 0.29 14.46
C ASN A 641 -5.30 -0.72 15.48
N LYS A 642 -3.99 -0.67 15.76
CA LYS A 642 -3.29 -1.63 16.60
C LYS A 642 -2.31 -0.91 17.51
N SER A 643 -2.22 -1.34 18.77
CA SER A 643 -1.18 -0.86 19.69
C SER A 643 0.21 -1.31 19.24
N LEU A 644 1.26 -0.59 19.63
CA LEU A 644 2.63 -1.04 19.37
C LEU A 644 2.97 -2.34 20.07
N ALA A 645 2.47 -2.53 21.29
CA ALA A 645 2.72 -3.73 22.07
C ALA A 645 2.08 -4.96 21.41
N GLU A 646 0.85 -4.84 20.90
CA GLU A 646 0.18 -5.90 20.14
C GLU A 646 0.93 -6.22 18.85
N TYR A 647 1.37 -5.20 18.11
CA TYR A 647 2.19 -5.38 16.90
C TYR A 647 3.49 -6.14 17.22
N ILE A 648 4.20 -5.78 18.29
CA ILE A 648 5.44 -6.47 18.69
C ILE A 648 5.18 -7.92 19.11
N ARG A 649 4.07 -8.20 19.82
CA ARG A 649 3.67 -9.58 20.13
C ARG A 649 3.40 -10.38 18.85
N GLN A 650 2.71 -9.79 17.89
CA GLN A 650 2.47 -10.43 16.59
C GLN A 650 3.78 -10.73 15.84
N LEU A 651 4.75 -9.80 15.83
CA LEU A 651 6.08 -10.05 15.28
C LEU A 651 6.80 -11.21 15.99
N SER A 652 6.70 -11.27 17.32
CA SER A 652 7.28 -12.38 18.10
C SER A 652 6.64 -13.72 17.75
N ASP A 653 5.31 -13.77 17.55
CA ASP A 653 4.60 -14.98 17.14
C ASP A 653 4.98 -15.39 15.70
N MET A 654 5.39 -14.43 14.86
CA MET A 654 5.98 -14.66 13.53
C MET A 654 7.49 -15.02 13.58
N GLY A 655 8.06 -15.21 14.77
CA GLY A 655 9.45 -15.64 14.95
C GLY A 655 10.49 -14.51 14.88
N GLU A 656 10.07 -13.25 14.86
CA GLU A 656 11.00 -12.11 14.84
C GLU A 656 11.61 -11.85 16.23
N LYS A 657 12.86 -11.39 16.24
CA LYS A 657 13.56 -11.04 17.47
C LYS A 657 13.11 -9.64 17.93
N VAL A 658 12.29 -9.59 18.98
CA VAL A 658 11.72 -8.32 19.53
C VAL A 658 12.76 -7.21 19.78
N SER A 659 13.98 -7.56 20.21
CA SER A 659 15.04 -6.57 20.45
C SER A 659 15.42 -5.76 19.20
N ASP A 660 15.25 -6.32 18.01
CA ASP A 660 15.61 -5.64 16.75
C ASP A 660 14.62 -4.50 16.43
N TYR A 661 13.53 -4.42 17.19
CA TYR A 661 12.45 -3.43 17.06
C TYR A 661 12.38 -2.48 18.28
N SER A 662 13.34 -2.52 19.20
CA SER A 662 13.26 -1.79 20.47
C SER A 662 13.21 -0.26 20.31
N SER A 663 13.65 0.29 19.18
CA SER A 663 13.57 1.73 18.87
C SER A 663 12.17 2.19 18.42
N LEU A 664 11.21 1.28 18.15
CA LEU A 664 9.86 1.61 17.68
C LEU A 664 9.17 2.70 18.51
N TRP A 665 9.35 2.65 19.82
CA TRP A 665 8.70 3.55 20.78
C TRP A 665 9.09 5.02 20.57
N LYS A 666 10.28 5.28 19.99
CA LYS A 666 10.85 6.61 19.78
C LYS A 666 10.28 7.34 18.56
N TYR A 667 9.71 6.59 17.62
CA TYR A 667 9.14 7.18 16.40
C TYR A 667 7.74 7.71 16.70
N THR A 668 7.69 8.95 17.17
CA THR A 668 6.47 9.67 17.55
C THR A 668 6.13 10.82 16.62
N SER A 669 7.04 11.21 15.74
CA SER A 669 6.81 12.19 14.69
C SER A 669 7.43 11.76 13.37
N GLY A 670 6.78 12.12 12.26
CA GLY A 670 7.21 11.81 10.91
C GLY A 670 7.27 13.07 10.05
N LYS A 671 8.05 13.00 8.96
CA LYS A 671 8.07 14.01 7.90
C LYS A 671 7.95 13.30 6.55
N THR A 672 7.02 13.76 5.72
CA THR A 672 6.88 13.24 4.35
C THR A 672 8.16 13.48 3.56
N GLU A 673 8.71 12.43 2.98
CA GLU A 673 9.88 12.52 2.11
C GLU A 673 9.54 13.27 0.80
N PRO A 674 10.49 14.03 0.25
CA PRO A 674 10.31 14.64 -1.06
C PRO A 674 10.08 13.57 -2.12
N ARG A 675 9.38 13.94 -3.20
CA ARG A 675 9.22 13.06 -4.35
C ARG A 675 10.57 12.95 -5.07
N PHE A 676 10.94 11.74 -5.49
CA PHE A 676 12.07 11.57 -6.39
C PHE A 676 11.80 12.35 -7.69
N ALA A 677 12.76 13.18 -8.12
CA ALA A 677 12.57 14.17 -9.18
C ALA A 677 12.14 13.56 -10.53
N PHE A 678 12.46 12.29 -10.80
CA PHE A 678 11.95 11.56 -11.97
C PHE A 678 10.42 11.50 -12.04
N TYR A 679 9.72 11.65 -10.90
CA TYR A 679 8.27 11.67 -10.80
C TYR A 679 7.68 13.09 -10.80
N GLU A 680 8.48 14.12 -11.03
CA GLU A 680 8.00 15.49 -11.27
C GLU A 680 7.54 15.65 -12.73
N TYR A 681 6.71 16.67 -12.98
CA TYR A 681 6.20 16.93 -14.32
C TYR A 681 7.27 17.65 -15.14
N PRO A 682 7.58 17.22 -16.38
CA PRO A 682 8.68 17.79 -17.15
C PRO A 682 8.51 19.26 -17.51
N LYS A 683 7.28 19.73 -17.80
CA LYS A 683 7.01 21.15 -18.01
C LYS A 683 6.64 21.81 -16.68
N PRO A 684 6.96 23.10 -16.46
CA PRO A 684 6.53 23.85 -15.29
C PRO A 684 5.01 24.13 -15.31
N ALA A 685 4.42 24.44 -14.15
CA ALA A 685 2.99 24.79 -14.08
C ALA A 685 2.72 26.24 -14.52
N GLU A 686 3.75 27.08 -14.49
CA GLU A 686 3.77 28.51 -14.78
C GLU A 686 3.42 28.84 -16.24
N GLU A 687 3.47 27.85 -17.13
CA GLU A 687 3.03 27.99 -18.53
C GLU A 687 1.50 27.95 -18.70
N TYR A 688 0.78 27.54 -17.66
CA TYR A 688 -0.67 27.31 -17.68
C TYR A 688 -1.40 28.24 -16.72
N THR A 689 -2.70 28.39 -16.94
CA THR A 689 -3.57 29.13 -16.04
C THR A 689 -3.46 28.62 -14.60
N THR A 690 -3.55 29.51 -13.63
CA THR A 690 -3.62 29.17 -12.20
C THR A 690 -5.05 28.88 -11.74
N GLU A 691 -6.04 29.12 -12.60
CA GLU A 691 -7.45 28.91 -12.30
C GLU A 691 -7.79 27.42 -12.20
N TYR A 692 -8.56 27.07 -11.18
CA TYR A 692 -9.18 25.76 -11.06
C TYR A 692 -10.48 25.71 -11.87
N SER A 693 -10.75 24.54 -12.46
CA SER A 693 -12.04 24.17 -13.03
C SER A 693 -12.59 22.97 -12.27
N ASN A 694 -13.90 22.74 -12.35
CA ASN A 694 -14.56 21.59 -11.72
C ASN A 694 -14.31 21.50 -10.21
N ILE A 695 -14.27 22.65 -9.52
CA ILE A 695 -14.15 22.74 -8.06
C ILE A 695 -15.34 23.51 -7.52
N ALA A 696 -15.84 23.16 -6.34
CA ALA A 696 -16.84 23.96 -5.66
C ALA A 696 -16.28 25.37 -5.39
N GLN A 697 -17.09 26.39 -5.70
CA GLN A 697 -16.78 27.80 -5.45
C GLN A 697 -17.05 28.18 -4.01
#